data_AF-A0AAV3PA34-F1
#
_entry.id   AF-A0AAV3PA34-F1
#
_cell.length_a   1.000
_cell.length_b   1.000
_cell.length_c   1.000
_cell.angle_alpha   90.00
_cell.angle_beta   90.00
_cell.angle_gamma   90.00
#
_symmetry.space_group_name_H-M   'P 1'
#
loop_
_entity.id
_entity.type
_entity.pdbx_description
1 polymer ?
#
loop_
_entity_poly.entity_id
_entity_poly.type
_entity_poly.pdbx_seq_one_letter_code
_entity_poly.pdbx_strand_id
1 'polypeptide(L)'
;MQNFISIEFIMLILKSVGGERTVKKLRLSKALTIPEGTTVSEACRRMAARRVDAVLLIDGSGLLSGIVTDKDIATRVIAEELRPDQTVVSKIMTRNPIFVTSDSLAIEALQKMVQGKFRHLPVVENGEVVALLDITKCLYDAISRMEKAAEQGSAIAAAVEGVERQFGSAFSAPSAFIETLRDRMFKPALSTIISDNTNVATVSMSDPVYAAAKKMREFRVNSVIILAGSKIQGILTSRDILMRVVAKNLSPELTLVEKVMTPNPECASLDSTILEALHIMHDGKFLHLPVTDRDGNLAACVDVLQITQAAISMVENSSGAVNDVANTVMQKFWDSALNLDPPDDSETQSEMSMTYNAHDVTEPTRSTYPSLGLGSSFSFKFEDCRRRVHRFNFGTENLGELISAVMQRISLMEDQQRPQLLYEDDEGDKVLLTTDGDLIAAVSHARSIGKKVLKLHLDYEDSSEKEQTKAPVETATVGKEGWLSARSGVCAGAVVLANTSVSVSVPERLRDFLSWQWLSMQDTIPFPSQSRNLPLFFSKLNADPSSNTKKEVPEKGNDDSMHSCNCLRRDSIANAAAIVGPAVVNIRVPFAYQGLLIGRSDASGTIIDADGTILTCAHVVIQSLHSASKGRVDVTLQDGRTFEGTVVNADLHSDIAIVKIKSKAPLPVAKLGTSRKLRPGDWVLAVGCPLSLQNTVTAGIVSCVDRKSSDLGLGGMQREYLQTDCAINGGNSGGPLVNVDGEVVGVNFLKVANADGLSFAVPIDSVSKIIEHFKRNGRVVRPWLGLKMLDLNELIVAQIKEKDTSFPNINQGVLISMVTPGSPADLAGFHPGDIVVEFDGKPVRSIKEIIDMLGDKVGKPFRVVVKRASNAMMTLTVIPAEANQDM
;
A
#
# COMPACT_ATOMS: atom_id res chain seq x y z
N MET A 1 -16.84 -45.72 -12.56
CA MET A 1 -16.03 -45.64 -11.32
C MET A 1 -14.65 -45.08 -11.66
N GLN A 2 -14.62 -43.83 -12.14
CA GLN A 2 -13.41 -43.12 -12.61
C GLN A 2 -13.78 -41.63 -12.62
N ASN A 3 -13.69 -40.98 -11.46
CA ASN A 3 -13.87 -39.53 -11.23
C ASN A 3 -13.04 -39.12 -10.00
N PHE A 4 -11.85 -39.71 -9.86
CA PHE A 4 -11.03 -39.62 -8.64
C PHE A 4 -9.84 -38.65 -8.74
N ILE A 5 -9.73 -37.85 -9.81
CA ILE A 5 -8.49 -37.09 -10.12
C ILE A 5 -8.65 -35.56 -9.90
N SER A 6 -9.87 -35.03 -9.74
CA SER A 6 -10.19 -33.59 -9.59
C SER A 6 -9.94 -32.95 -8.21
N ILE A 7 -9.14 -33.58 -7.36
CA ILE A 7 -8.80 -33.05 -6.01
C ILE A 7 -7.30 -33.17 -5.77
N GLU A 8 -6.62 -34.11 -6.44
CA GLU A 8 -5.16 -34.23 -6.39
C GLU A 8 -4.44 -32.96 -6.83
N PHE A 9 -5.10 -32.11 -7.63
CA PHE A 9 -4.53 -30.89 -8.14
C PHE A 9 -4.30 -29.82 -7.07
N ILE A 10 -5.35 -29.46 -6.32
CA ILE A 10 -5.25 -28.61 -5.11
C ILE A 10 -4.49 -29.34 -3.98
N MET A 11 -4.42 -30.67 -4.02
CA MET A 11 -3.64 -31.45 -3.05
C MET A 11 -2.13 -31.45 -3.30
N LEU A 12 -1.65 -31.45 -4.54
CA LEU A 12 -0.21 -31.23 -4.81
C LEU A 12 0.15 -29.74 -4.67
N ILE A 13 -0.83 -28.85 -4.89
CA ILE A 13 -1.06 -27.58 -4.18
C ILE A 13 -0.27 -27.30 -2.89
N LEU A 14 -0.42 -28.29 -2.02
CA LEU A 14 -0.30 -28.22 -0.57
C LEU A 14 0.54 -29.42 -0.07
N LYS A 15 1.22 -30.10 -1.00
CA LYS A 15 2.11 -31.25 -0.77
C LYS A 15 3.40 -31.01 -1.57
N SER A 16 4.36 -30.29 -1.00
CA SER A 16 5.33 -30.92 -0.09
C SER A 16 6.48 -30.00 0.36
N VAL A 17 7.01 -30.36 1.54
CA VAL A 17 8.28 -29.95 2.18
C VAL A 17 8.27 -28.57 2.85
N GLY A 18 7.47 -28.44 3.92
CA GLY A 18 7.49 -27.26 4.80
C GLY A 18 6.52 -27.27 5.98
N GLY A 19 6.29 -28.42 6.64
CA GLY A 19 5.45 -28.52 7.85
C GLY A 19 3.94 -28.43 7.61
N GLU A 20 3.18 -29.43 8.08
CA GLU A 20 1.72 -29.48 7.89
C GLU A 20 1.01 -28.27 8.54
N ARG A 21 0.27 -27.49 7.74
CA ARG A 21 -0.51 -26.35 8.22
C ARG A 21 -1.90 -26.81 8.67
N THR A 22 -2.16 -26.73 9.97
CA THR A 22 -3.46 -27.04 10.57
C THR A 22 -4.43 -25.86 10.50
N VAL A 23 -5.73 -26.11 10.70
CA VAL A 23 -6.78 -25.09 10.76
C VAL A 23 -6.47 -24.01 11.80
N LYS A 24 -5.80 -24.36 12.90
CA LYS A 24 -5.33 -23.43 13.94
C LYS A 24 -4.38 -22.34 13.42
N LYS A 25 -3.64 -22.61 12.33
CA LYS A 25 -2.72 -21.65 11.68
C LYS A 25 -3.43 -20.80 10.61
N LEU A 26 -4.74 -20.94 10.43
CA LEU A 26 -5.56 -20.07 9.58
C LEU A 26 -6.17 -18.94 10.40
N ARG A 27 -6.56 -17.85 9.73
CA ARG A 27 -7.29 -16.74 10.36
C ARG A 27 -8.74 -17.16 10.67
N LEU A 28 -8.94 -17.69 11.86
CA LEU A 28 -10.25 -18.10 12.34
C LEU A 28 -11.10 -16.89 12.76
N SER A 29 -12.39 -16.90 12.43
CA SER A 29 -13.34 -15.89 12.89
C SER A 29 -13.99 -16.33 14.19
N LYS A 30 -14.14 -15.42 15.17
CA LYS A 30 -14.91 -15.70 16.40
C LYS A 30 -16.34 -16.09 16.00
N ALA A 31 -16.75 -17.30 16.35
CA ALA A 31 -18.09 -17.79 16.04
C ALA A 31 -19.16 -16.97 16.77
N LEU A 32 -20.24 -16.63 16.08
CA LEU A 32 -21.47 -16.21 16.74
C LEU A 32 -22.29 -17.49 17.01
N THR A 33 -22.52 -17.78 18.29
CA THR A 33 -23.37 -18.90 18.73
C THR A 33 -24.69 -18.37 19.29
N ILE A 34 -25.80 -19.03 18.97
CA ILE A 34 -27.12 -18.74 19.55
C ILE A 34 -27.86 -20.05 19.88
N PRO A 35 -28.76 -20.06 20.89
CA PRO A 35 -29.59 -21.23 21.18
C PRO A 35 -30.58 -21.55 20.06
N GLU A 36 -30.88 -22.83 19.86
CA GLU A 36 -31.87 -23.32 18.88
C GLU A 36 -33.28 -22.71 19.00
N GLY A 37 -33.67 -22.29 20.21
CA GLY A 37 -34.96 -21.66 20.51
C GLY A 37 -35.06 -20.19 20.08
N THR A 38 -34.00 -19.61 19.52
CA THR A 38 -33.98 -18.19 19.13
C THR A 38 -34.86 -17.94 17.90
N THR A 39 -35.60 -16.82 17.86
CA THR A 39 -36.37 -16.46 16.66
C THR A 39 -35.45 -15.95 15.54
N VAL A 40 -35.88 -16.09 14.29
CA VAL A 40 -35.11 -15.63 13.12
C VAL A 40 -34.82 -14.13 13.21
N SER A 41 -35.79 -13.31 13.62
CA SER A 41 -35.63 -11.86 13.79
C SER A 41 -34.52 -11.51 14.79
N GLU A 42 -34.49 -12.21 15.94
CA GLU A 42 -33.44 -12.01 16.95
C GLU A 42 -32.08 -12.50 16.46
N ALA A 43 -32.02 -13.65 15.79
CA ALA A 43 -30.80 -14.14 15.18
C ALA A 43 -30.24 -13.14 14.15
N CYS A 44 -31.09 -12.61 13.27
CA CYS A 44 -30.70 -11.60 12.27
C CYS A 44 -30.18 -10.31 12.91
N ARG A 45 -30.78 -9.84 14.02
CA ARG A 45 -30.27 -8.68 14.77
C ARG A 45 -28.87 -8.93 15.33
N ARG A 46 -28.62 -10.11 15.92
CA ARG A 46 -27.29 -10.49 16.44
C ARG A 46 -26.25 -10.63 15.32
N MET A 47 -26.63 -11.23 14.20
CA MET A 47 -25.79 -11.33 13.01
C MET A 47 -25.44 -9.94 12.48
N ALA A 48 -26.41 -9.03 12.38
CA ALA A 48 -26.20 -7.66 11.94
C ALA A 48 -25.31 -6.85 12.89
N ALA A 49 -25.48 -7.01 14.21
CA ALA A 49 -24.66 -6.34 15.22
C ALA A 49 -23.18 -6.74 15.13
N ARG A 50 -22.89 -8.02 14.85
CA ARG A 50 -21.52 -8.51 14.63
C ARG A 50 -21.04 -8.43 13.18
N ARG A 51 -21.89 -7.95 12.26
CA ARG A 51 -21.64 -7.89 10.81
C ARG A 51 -21.25 -9.24 10.19
N VAL A 52 -21.75 -10.34 10.76
CA VAL A 52 -21.53 -11.71 10.27
C VAL A 52 -22.70 -12.16 9.41
N ASP A 53 -22.44 -13.12 8.54
CA ASP A 53 -23.38 -13.68 7.56
C ASP A 53 -23.73 -15.15 7.82
N ALA A 54 -23.15 -15.75 8.86
CA ALA A 54 -23.53 -17.05 9.41
C ALA A 54 -23.57 -17.03 10.94
N VAL A 55 -24.41 -17.89 11.50
CA VAL A 55 -24.54 -18.14 12.94
C VAL A 55 -24.58 -19.64 13.22
N LEU A 56 -23.90 -20.06 14.28
CA LEU A 56 -23.89 -21.45 14.74
C LEU A 56 -24.92 -21.64 15.86
N LEU A 57 -25.65 -22.74 15.79
CA LEU A 57 -26.67 -23.11 16.74
C LEU A 57 -26.12 -24.12 17.71
N ILE A 58 -26.41 -23.89 18.99
CA ILE A 58 -26.05 -24.80 20.07
C ILE A 58 -27.30 -25.39 20.71
N ASP A 59 -27.21 -26.67 21.08
CA ASP A 59 -28.25 -27.37 21.81
C ASP A 59 -28.26 -27.00 23.31
N GLY A 60 -29.14 -27.64 24.09
CA GLY A 60 -29.24 -27.42 25.53
C GLY A 60 -28.00 -27.85 26.33
N SER A 61 -27.10 -28.63 25.73
CA SER A 61 -25.80 -29.02 26.29
C SER A 61 -24.63 -28.16 25.82
N GLY A 62 -24.88 -27.14 24.98
CA GLY A 62 -23.84 -26.25 24.45
C GLY A 62 -23.08 -26.81 23.25
N LEU A 63 -23.50 -27.95 22.70
CA LEU A 63 -22.85 -28.60 21.56
C LEU A 63 -23.40 -28.07 20.23
N LEU A 64 -22.58 -28.13 19.18
CA LEU A 64 -23.00 -27.69 17.83
C LEU A 64 -24.15 -28.56 17.29
N SER A 65 -25.29 -27.91 17.01
CA SER A 65 -26.48 -28.59 16.48
C SER A 65 -26.87 -28.17 15.06
N GLY A 66 -26.52 -26.95 14.66
CA GLY A 66 -26.90 -26.42 13.35
C GLY A 66 -26.11 -25.19 12.92
N ILE A 67 -26.28 -24.81 11.65
CA ILE A 67 -25.82 -23.53 11.09
C ILE A 67 -26.97 -22.86 10.34
N VAL A 68 -27.04 -21.53 10.46
CA VAL A 68 -27.95 -20.68 9.68
C VAL A 68 -27.13 -19.59 9.00
N THR A 69 -27.36 -19.41 7.70
CA THR A 69 -26.70 -18.38 6.88
C THR A 69 -27.70 -17.36 6.37
N ASP A 70 -27.21 -16.24 5.85
CA ASP A 70 -28.00 -15.26 5.11
C ASP A 70 -28.83 -15.88 3.97
N LYS A 71 -28.28 -16.88 3.27
CA LYS A 71 -28.99 -17.68 2.26
C LYS A 71 -30.21 -18.39 2.83
N ASP A 72 -30.10 -19.00 4.02
CA ASP A 72 -31.22 -19.70 4.66
C ASP A 72 -32.33 -18.72 5.06
N ILE A 73 -31.97 -17.52 5.51
CA ILE A 73 -32.96 -16.46 5.82
C ILE A 73 -33.71 -16.06 4.56
N ALA A 74 -33.02 -15.78 3.46
CA ALA A 74 -33.65 -15.39 2.21
C ALA A 74 -34.54 -16.52 1.64
N THR A 75 -34.04 -17.75 1.58
CA THR A 75 -34.69 -18.85 0.84
C THR A 75 -35.66 -19.72 1.65
N ARG A 76 -35.47 -19.87 2.97
CA ARG A 76 -36.32 -20.72 3.83
C ARG A 76 -37.27 -19.93 4.71
N VAL A 77 -37.06 -18.61 4.85
CA VAL A 77 -37.94 -17.73 5.62
C VAL A 77 -38.66 -16.79 4.68
N ILE A 78 -37.93 -15.89 4.02
CA ILE A 78 -38.55 -14.84 3.22
C ILE A 78 -39.26 -15.44 2.01
N ALA A 79 -38.58 -16.28 1.21
CA ALA A 79 -39.19 -16.90 0.03
C ALA A 79 -40.33 -17.89 0.34
N GLU A 80 -40.49 -18.32 1.60
CA GLU A 80 -41.59 -19.18 2.09
C GLU A 80 -42.69 -18.38 2.81
N GLU A 81 -42.62 -17.04 2.79
CA GLU A 81 -43.58 -16.14 3.46
C GLU A 81 -43.71 -16.41 4.97
N LEU A 82 -42.65 -16.93 5.59
CA LEU A 82 -42.63 -17.15 7.03
C LEU A 82 -42.30 -15.85 7.77
N ARG A 83 -43.03 -15.60 8.85
CA ARG A 83 -42.80 -14.44 9.73
C ARG A 83 -41.50 -14.60 10.53
N PRO A 84 -40.48 -13.71 10.37
CA PRO A 84 -39.20 -13.84 11.05
C PRO A 84 -39.28 -13.72 12.58
N ASP A 85 -40.26 -12.99 13.10
CA ASP A 85 -40.51 -12.79 14.53
C ASP A 85 -41.09 -14.03 15.22
N GLN A 86 -41.74 -14.93 14.47
CA GLN A 86 -42.39 -16.13 14.99
C GLN A 86 -41.70 -17.43 14.62
N THR A 87 -40.88 -17.39 13.57
CA THR A 87 -40.14 -18.56 13.11
C THR A 87 -38.89 -18.73 13.95
N VAL A 88 -38.71 -19.94 14.46
CA VAL A 88 -37.53 -20.32 15.26
C VAL A 88 -36.40 -20.77 14.33
N VAL A 89 -35.15 -20.44 14.67
CA VAL A 89 -33.98 -20.81 13.85
C VAL A 89 -33.81 -22.32 13.68
N SER A 90 -34.20 -23.12 14.67
CA SER A 90 -34.18 -24.59 14.61
C SER A 90 -35.09 -25.20 13.52
N LYS A 91 -36.08 -24.43 13.03
CA LYS A 91 -36.97 -24.83 11.93
C LYS A 91 -36.29 -24.67 10.56
N ILE A 92 -35.37 -23.73 10.42
CA ILE A 92 -34.75 -23.37 9.14
C ILE A 92 -33.28 -23.77 9.03
N MET A 93 -32.64 -24.17 10.14
CA MET A 93 -31.23 -24.49 10.16
C MET A 93 -30.84 -25.65 9.25
N THR A 94 -29.59 -25.63 8.81
CA THR A 94 -28.94 -26.83 8.30
C THR A 94 -28.46 -27.64 9.50
N ARG A 95 -29.12 -28.78 9.73
CA ARG A 95 -28.83 -29.70 10.84
C ARG A 95 -27.54 -30.46 10.55
N ASN A 96 -26.77 -30.76 11.60
CA ASN A 96 -25.53 -31.52 11.54
C ASN A 96 -24.55 -30.97 10.49
N PRO A 97 -24.15 -29.69 10.59
CA PRO A 97 -23.22 -29.11 9.63
C PRO A 97 -21.89 -29.87 9.64
N ILE A 98 -21.27 -29.98 8.47
CA ILE A 98 -19.90 -30.50 8.37
C ILE A 98 -18.99 -29.57 9.17
N PHE A 99 -18.11 -30.13 10.01
CA PHE A 99 -17.15 -29.37 10.82
C PHE A 99 -15.75 -29.98 10.74
N VAL A 100 -14.79 -29.24 11.30
CA VAL A 100 -13.38 -29.65 11.47
C VAL A 100 -12.90 -29.31 12.88
N THR A 101 -11.80 -29.92 13.30
CA THR A 101 -11.10 -29.56 14.55
C THR A 101 -9.96 -28.58 14.25
N SER A 102 -9.45 -27.88 15.27
CA SER A 102 -8.32 -26.96 15.12
C SER A 102 -7.05 -27.65 14.60
N ASP A 103 -6.87 -28.93 14.91
CA ASP A 103 -5.74 -29.76 14.48
C ASP A 103 -5.96 -30.44 13.12
N SER A 104 -7.18 -30.35 12.57
CA SER A 104 -7.45 -30.82 11.22
C SER A 104 -6.55 -30.08 10.22
N LEU A 105 -6.15 -30.75 9.15
CA LEU A 105 -5.36 -30.11 8.12
C LEU A 105 -6.17 -29.01 7.43
N ALA A 106 -5.55 -27.84 7.22
CA ALA A 106 -6.19 -26.70 6.54
C ALA A 106 -6.76 -27.09 5.16
N ILE A 107 -6.10 -28.02 4.49
CA ILE A 107 -6.51 -28.54 3.19
C ILE A 107 -7.82 -29.33 3.24
N GLU A 108 -7.98 -30.20 4.24
CA GLU A 108 -9.19 -30.99 4.41
C GLU A 108 -10.39 -30.09 4.70
N ALA A 109 -10.16 -29.02 5.46
CA ALA A 109 -11.16 -28.01 5.73
C ALA A 109 -11.61 -27.28 4.45
N LEU A 110 -10.68 -26.78 3.64
CA LEU A 110 -10.98 -26.11 2.37
C LEU A 110 -11.70 -27.05 1.38
N GLN A 111 -11.28 -28.32 1.32
CA GLN A 111 -11.92 -29.33 0.48
C GLN A 111 -13.39 -29.55 0.86
N LYS A 112 -13.67 -29.69 2.15
CA LYS A 112 -15.05 -29.81 2.65
C LYS A 112 -15.90 -28.61 2.23
N MET A 113 -15.35 -27.40 2.27
CA MET A 113 -16.05 -26.15 1.90
C MET A 113 -16.36 -26.08 0.41
N VAL A 114 -15.37 -26.33 -0.45
CA VAL A 114 -15.52 -26.26 -1.91
C VAL A 114 -16.46 -27.36 -2.42
N GLN A 115 -16.24 -28.62 -2.00
CA GLN A 115 -17.08 -29.74 -2.40
C GLN A 115 -18.52 -29.60 -1.89
N GLY A 116 -18.67 -29.12 -0.67
CA GLY A 116 -19.97 -28.87 -0.06
C GLY A 116 -20.67 -27.60 -0.58
N LYS A 117 -19.99 -26.78 -1.40
CA LYS A 117 -20.48 -25.50 -1.93
C LYS A 117 -20.99 -24.55 -0.82
N PHE A 118 -20.24 -24.48 0.28
CA PHE A 118 -20.56 -23.59 1.40
C PHE A 118 -19.36 -22.72 1.79
N ARG A 119 -19.65 -21.51 2.28
CA ARG A 119 -18.62 -20.50 2.61
C ARG A 119 -18.12 -20.60 4.04
N HIS A 120 -18.88 -21.22 4.92
CA HIS A 120 -18.66 -21.21 6.36
C HIS A 120 -18.50 -22.63 6.88
N LEU A 121 -17.39 -22.90 7.55
CA LEU A 121 -17.09 -24.20 8.14
C LEU A 121 -16.87 -24.05 9.65
N PRO A 122 -17.73 -24.64 10.49
CA PRO A 122 -17.53 -24.69 11.93
C PRO A 122 -16.21 -25.36 12.32
N VAL A 123 -15.51 -24.75 13.27
CA VAL A 123 -14.36 -25.36 13.96
C VAL A 123 -14.79 -25.72 15.37
N VAL A 124 -14.68 -27.01 15.69
CA VAL A 124 -15.26 -27.63 16.89
C VAL A 124 -14.19 -28.42 17.63
N GLU A 125 -14.13 -28.29 18.95
CA GLU A 125 -13.29 -29.11 19.83
C GLU A 125 -14.19 -29.79 20.86
N ASN A 126 -14.09 -31.12 20.98
CA ASN A 126 -14.91 -31.91 21.91
C ASN A 126 -16.45 -31.69 21.79
N GLY A 127 -16.92 -31.27 20.62
CA GLY A 127 -18.33 -30.95 20.35
C GLY A 127 -18.72 -29.49 20.64
N GLU A 128 -17.84 -28.71 21.26
CA GLU A 128 -18.03 -27.28 21.51
C GLU A 128 -17.52 -26.42 20.34
N VAL A 129 -18.25 -25.35 20.05
CA VAL A 129 -17.90 -24.41 18.97
C VAL A 129 -16.75 -23.51 19.40
N VAL A 130 -15.61 -23.61 18.70
CA VAL A 130 -14.43 -22.77 18.94
C VAL A 130 -14.42 -21.56 18.01
N ALA A 131 -14.63 -21.79 16.71
CA ALA A 131 -14.53 -20.75 15.71
C ALA A 131 -15.32 -21.07 14.43
N LEU A 132 -15.30 -20.12 13.49
CA LEU A 132 -15.85 -20.28 12.16
C LEU A 132 -14.79 -19.95 11.11
N LEU A 133 -14.54 -20.88 10.20
CA LEU A 133 -13.69 -20.67 9.04
C LEU A 133 -14.51 -20.10 7.88
N ASP A 134 -13.98 -19.06 7.25
CA ASP A 134 -14.58 -18.39 6.08
C ASP A 134 -13.64 -18.54 4.88
N ILE A 135 -14.13 -19.18 3.83
CA ILE A 135 -13.33 -19.44 2.62
C ILE A 135 -12.89 -18.14 1.94
N THR A 136 -13.68 -17.06 2.06
CA THR A 136 -13.34 -15.77 1.43
C THR A 136 -12.08 -15.17 2.06
N LYS A 137 -11.96 -15.23 3.39
CA LYS A 137 -10.74 -14.81 4.10
C LYS A 137 -9.54 -15.66 3.70
N CYS A 138 -9.74 -16.97 3.52
CA CYS A 138 -8.68 -17.87 3.08
C CYS A 138 -8.20 -17.53 1.66
N LEU A 139 -9.13 -17.22 0.76
CA LEU A 139 -8.84 -16.86 -0.63
C LEU A 139 -8.16 -15.50 -0.74
N TYR A 140 -8.61 -14.49 0.00
CA TYR A 140 -7.99 -13.16 -0.02
C TYR A 140 -6.59 -13.15 0.58
N ASP A 141 -6.37 -13.90 1.66
CA ASP A 141 -5.01 -14.11 2.18
C ASP A 141 -4.13 -14.77 1.12
N ALA A 142 -4.65 -15.74 0.35
CA ALA A 142 -3.91 -16.41 -0.70
C ALA A 142 -3.59 -15.50 -1.91
N ILE A 143 -4.56 -14.67 -2.35
CA ILE A 143 -4.37 -13.69 -3.44
C ILE A 143 -3.33 -12.64 -3.03
N SER A 144 -3.48 -12.02 -1.85
CA SER A 144 -2.54 -11.01 -1.36
C SER A 144 -1.11 -11.56 -1.22
N ARG A 145 -0.97 -12.84 -0.82
CA ARG A 145 0.33 -13.51 -0.76
C ARG A 145 0.88 -13.84 -2.14
N MET A 146 0.03 -14.30 -3.06
CA MET A 146 0.40 -14.56 -4.45
C MET A 146 0.92 -13.29 -5.14
N GLU A 147 0.28 -12.14 -4.92
CA GLU A 147 0.73 -10.86 -5.46
C GLU A 147 2.09 -10.47 -4.89
N LYS A 148 2.26 -10.53 -3.56
CA LYS A 148 3.56 -10.28 -2.91
C LYS A 148 4.64 -11.20 -3.46
N ALA A 149 4.33 -12.47 -3.69
CA ALA A 149 5.25 -13.47 -4.21
C ALA A 149 5.60 -13.24 -5.70
N ALA A 150 4.64 -12.77 -6.50
CA ALA A 150 4.82 -12.41 -7.91
C ALA A 150 5.59 -11.08 -8.08
N GLU A 151 5.32 -10.09 -7.23
CA GLU A 151 6.02 -8.79 -7.16
C GLU A 151 7.47 -8.94 -6.69
N GLN A 152 7.73 -9.88 -5.78
CA GLN A 152 9.08 -10.19 -5.29
C GLN A 152 9.91 -11.05 -6.26
N GLY A 153 9.30 -11.62 -7.31
CA GLY A 153 9.96 -12.55 -8.25
C GLY A 153 10.50 -13.85 -7.64
N SER A 154 10.41 -14.01 -6.30
CA SER A 154 11.09 -15.07 -5.54
C SER A 154 10.35 -16.41 -5.59
N ALA A 155 9.02 -16.42 -5.71
CA ALA A 155 8.27 -17.67 -5.76
C ALA A 155 8.34 -18.35 -7.13
N ILE A 156 8.46 -17.58 -8.21
CA ILE A 156 8.69 -18.12 -9.55
C ILE A 156 10.12 -18.68 -9.64
N ALA A 157 11.11 -17.96 -9.07
CA ALA A 157 12.48 -18.45 -8.98
C ALA A 157 12.60 -19.71 -8.11
N ALA A 158 11.97 -19.75 -6.93
CA ALA A 158 12.00 -20.90 -6.02
C ALA A 158 11.24 -22.12 -6.57
N ALA A 159 10.12 -21.91 -7.28
CA ALA A 159 9.40 -22.99 -7.95
C ALA A 159 10.20 -23.58 -9.14
N VAL A 160 10.94 -22.74 -9.87
CA VAL A 160 11.85 -23.17 -10.96
C VAL A 160 13.06 -23.91 -10.40
N GLU A 161 13.68 -23.40 -9.33
CA GLU A 161 14.81 -24.04 -8.64
C GLU A 161 14.43 -25.42 -8.06
N GLY A 162 13.20 -25.54 -7.55
CA GLY A 162 12.64 -26.79 -7.06
C GLY A 162 12.32 -27.83 -8.15
N VAL A 163 12.18 -27.42 -9.41
CA VAL A 163 12.02 -28.33 -10.57
C VAL A 163 13.37 -28.77 -11.11
N GLU A 164 14.35 -27.86 -11.14
CA GLU A 164 15.75 -28.16 -11.54
C GLU A 164 16.41 -29.20 -10.62
N ARG A 165 16.13 -29.15 -9.31
CA ARG A 165 16.61 -30.15 -8.34
C ARG A 165 16.03 -31.55 -8.53
N GLN A 166 14.88 -31.68 -9.20
CA GLN A 166 14.16 -32.94 -9.36
C GLN A 166 14.45 -33.64 -10.71
N PHE A 167 14.88 -32.89 -11.73
CA PHE A 167 15.18 -33.41 -13.07
C PHE A 167 16.68 -33.46 -13.43
N GLY A 168 17.57 -33.01 -12.55
CA GLY A 168 19.02 -33.04 -12.78
C GLY A 168 19.45 -32.18 -13.97
N SER A 169 20.75 -32.13 -14.25
CA SER A 169 21.41 -31.20 -15.19
C SER A 169 21.02 -31.34 -16.68
N ALA A 170 19.92 -32.00 -17.01
CA ALA A 170 19.43 -32.22 -18.36
C ALA A 170 18.20 -31.35 -18.73
N PHE A 171 17.69 -30.52 -17.80
CA PHE A 171 16.53 -29.66 -18.04
C PHE A 171 16.84 -28.20 -17.63
N SER A 172 17.32 -27.39 -18.58
CA SER A 172 17.21 -25.92 -18.45
C SER A 172 15.83 -25.53 -18.98
N ALA A 173 14.87 -25.24 -18.11
CA ALA A 173 13.54 -24.82 -18.57
C ALA A 173 13.68 -23.51 -19.38
N PRO A 174 13.32 -23.49 -20.68
CA PRO A 174 13.38 -22.26 -21.47
C PRO A 174 12.43 -21.21 -20.88
N SER A 175 12.77 -19.93 -20.94
CA SER A 175 11.91 -18.81 -20.53
C SER A 175 10.50 -18.86 -21.18
N ALA A 176 10.37 -19.48 -22.35
CA ALA A 176 9.11 -19.74 -23.05
C ALA A 176 8.19 -20.64 -22.23
N PHE A 177 8.75 -21.62 -21.52
CA PHE A 177 7.99 -22.52 -20.65
C PHE A 177 7.38 -21.77 -19.46
N ILE A 178 8.15 -20.87 -18.84
CA ILE A 178 7.70 -19.99 -17.75
C ILE A 178 6.64 -19.00 -18.25
N GLU A 179 6.80 -18.48 -19.47
CA GLU A 179 5.86 -17.55 -20.10
C GLU A 179 4.56 -18.26 -20.54
N THR A 180 4.64 -19.49 -21.05
CA THR A 180 3.48 -20.34 -21.35
C THR A 180 2.72 -20.71 -20.09
N LEU A 181 3.44 -20.94 -18.99
CA LEU A 181 2.89 -21.12 -17.65
C LEU A 181 2.17 -19.87 -17.17
N ARG A 182 2.81 -18.70 -17.23
CA ARG A 182 2.20 -17.42 -16.84
C ARG A 182 0.92 -17.13 -17.64
N ASP A 183 0.96 -17.33 -18.95
CA ASP A 183 -0.17 -17.11 -19.83
C ASP A 183 -1.33 -18.07 -19.54
N ARG A 184 -1.06 -19.32 -19.19
CA ARG A 184 -2.12 -20.27 -18.78
C ARG A 184 -2.65 -20.03 -17.37
N MET A 185 -1.84 -19.49 -16.46
CA MET A 185 -2.22 -19.23 -15.07
C MET A 185 -3.08 -17.96 -14.91
N PHE A 186 -2.87 -16.95 -15.75
CA PHE A 186 -3.44 -15.60 -15.52
C PHE A 186 -4.35 -15.06 -16.64
N LYS A 187 -4.49 -15.74 -17.79
CA LYS A 187 -5.31 -15.26 -18.92
C LYS A 187 -6.73 -15.82 -19.10
N PRO A 188 -7.27 -16.83 -18.38
CA PRO A 188 -8.66 -17.20 -18.64
C PRO A 188 -9.59 -16.02 -18.32
N ALA A 189 -10.36 -15.60 -19.32
CA ALA A 189 -11.36 -14.54 -19.21
C ALA A 189 -12.64 -15.11 -18.59
N LEU A 190 -13.49 -14.26 -18.02
CA LEU A 190 -14.79 -14.68 -17.49
C LEU A 190 -15.66 -15.38 -18.55
N SER A 191 -15.45 -15.08 -19.83
CA SER A 191 -16.07 -15.76 -20.97
C SER A 191 -15.84 -17.28 -21.02
N THR A 192 -14.77 -17.82 -20.39
CA THR A 192 -14.52 -19.27 -20.37
C THR A 192 -15.30 -20.00 -19.26
N ILE A 193 -15.80 -19.27 -18.27
CA ILE A 193 -16.64 -19.79 -17.17
C ILE A 193 -18.11 -19.63 -17.49
N ILE A 194 -18.45 -18.50 -18.09
CA ILE A 194 -19.83 -18.12 -18.38
C ILE A 194 -20.25 -18.86 -19.65
N SER A 195 -21.11 -19.87 -19.48
CA SER A 195 -21.74 -20.55 -20.60
C SER A 195 -22.87 -19.69 -21.18
N ASP A 196 -23.13 -19.82 -22.49
CA ASP A 196 -24.14 -19.03 -23.25
C ASP A 196 -25.58 -19.10 -22.68
N ASN A 197 -25.87 -20.04 -21.77
CA ASN A 197 -27.17 -20.26 -21.13
C ASN A 197 -27.20 -19.95 -19.61
N THR A 198 -26.36 -19.03 -19.12
CA THR A 198 -26.40 -18.64 -17.71
C THR A 198 -27.64 -17.80 -17.41
N ASN A 199 -28.65 -18.44 -16.82
CA ASN A 199 -29.87 -17.77 -16.37
C ASN A 199 -29.57 -16.84 -15.18
N VAL A 200 -29.67 -15.53 -15.40
CA VAL A 200 -29.49 -14.51 -14.34
C VAL A 200 -30.82 -14.18 -13.70
N ALA A 201 -30.88 -14.25 -12.37
CA ALA A 201 -32.07 -13.85 -11.63
C ALA A 201 -32.21 -12.32 -11.64
N THR A 202 -33.26 -11.80 -12.28
CA THR A 202 -33.49 -10.35 -12.43
C THR A 202 -34.81 -9.92 -11.78
N VAL A 203 -34.89 -8.71 -11.23
CA VAL A 203 -36.12 -8.12 -10.66
C VAL A 203 -36.28 -6.65 -11.03
N SER A 204 -37.50 -6.13 -10.93
CA SER A 204 -37.78 -4.69 -11.07
C SER A 204 -37.52 -3.94 -9.76
N MET A 205 -37.21 -2.64 -9.84
CA MET A 205 -37.10 -1.77 -8.67
C MET A 205 -38.37 -1.71 -7.82
N SER A 206 -39.53 -1.82 -8.50
CA SER A 206 -40.86 -1.78 -7.90
C SER A 206 -41.30 -3.10 -7.27
N ASP A 207 -40.52 -4.17 -7.43
CA ASP A 207 -40.86 -5.47 -6.86
C ASP A 207 -40.63 -5.45 -5.33
N PRO A 208 -41.46 -6.16 -4.56
CA PRO A 208 -41.20 -6.34 -3.14
C PRO A 208 -40.00 -7.27 -2.91
N VAL A 209 -39.31 -7.09 -1.78
CA VAL A 209 -38.15 -7.92 -1.39
C VAL A 209 -38.51 -9.41 -1.36
N TYR A 210 -39.73 -9.76 -0.96
CA TYR A 210 -40.24 -11.12 -1.03
C TYR A 210 -40.11 -11.74 -2.43
N ALA A 211 -40.48 -11.00 -3.49
CA ALA A 211 -40.39 -11.49 -4.86
C ALA A 211 -38.93 -11.72 -5.29
N ALA A 212 -38.01 -10.85 -4.85
CA ALA A 212 -36.58 -11.05 -5.05
C ALA A 212 -36.07 -12.32 -4.35
N ALA A 213 -36.45 -12.56 -3.10
CA ALA A 213 -36.09 -13.77 -2.37
C ALA A 213 -36.63 -15.05 -3.06
N LYS A 214 -37.84 -14.98 -3.62
CA LYS A 214 -38.43 -16.09 -4.39
C LYS A 214 -37.62 -16.40 -5.66
N LYS A 215 -37.20 -15.37 -6.40
CA LYS A 215 -36.31 -15.55 -7.56
C LYS A 215 -34.94 -16.09 -7.17
N MET A 216 -34.35 -15.63 -6.05
CA MET A 216 -33.10 -16.20 -5.53
C MET A 216 -33.23 -17.71 -5.32
N ARG A 217 -34.33 -18.17 -4.73
CA ARG A 217 -34.60 -19.58 -4.50
C ARG A 217 -34.81 -20.37 -5.80
N GLU A 218 -35.62 -19.85 -6.71
CA GLU A 218 -35.95 -20.49 -8.00
C GLU A 218 -34.69 -20.73 -8.84
N PHE A 219 -33.84 -19.70 -8.96
CA PHE A 219 -32.60 -19.76 -9.72
C PHE A 219 -31.44 -20.36 -8.92
N ARG A 220 -31.65 -20.69 -7.64
CA ARG A 220 -30.64 -21.20 -6.69
C ARG A 220 -29.40 -20.31 -6.55
N VAL A 221 -29.61 -19.00 -6.60
CA VAL A 221 -28.58 -17.96 -6.47
C VAL A 221 -28.73 -17.19 -5.16
N ASN A 222 -27.69 -16.48 -4.74
CA ASN A 222 -27.69 -15.66 -3.52
C ASN A 222 -27.86 -14.16 -3.81
N SER A 223 -28.00 -13.77 -5.08
CA SER A 223 -28.17 -12.39 -5.52
C SER A 223 -29.13 -12.29 -6.69
N VAL A 224 -29.79 -11.14 -6.82
CA VAL A 224 -30.59 -10.75 -8.00
C VAL A 224 -30.11 -9.42 -8.54
N ILE A 225 -30.19 -9.26 -9.85
CA ILE A 225 -29.83 -8.02 -10.56
C ILE A 225 -31.09 -7.20 -10.83
N ILE A 226 -31.01 -5.90 -10.56
CA ILE A 226 -32.08 -4.96 -10.82
C ILE A 226 -31.80 -4.27 -12.15
N LEU A 227 -32.74 -4.41 -13.09
CA LEU A 227 -32.63 -3.85 -14.44
C LEU A 227 -33.69 -2.78 -14.69
N ALA A 228 -33.33 -1.74 -15.44
CA ALA A 228 -34.27 -0.84 -16.09
C ALA A 228 -33.98 -0.86 -17.60
N GLY A 229 -34.80 -1.60 -18.35
CA GLY A 229 -34.49 -1.95 -19.73
C GLY A 229 -33.27 -2.89 -19.79
N SER A 230 -32.24 -2.52 -20.55
CA SER A 230 -30.97 -3.25 -20.63
C SER A 230 -29.92 -2.83 -19.61
N LYS A 231 -30.15 -1.74 -18.85
CA LYS A 231 -29.15 -1.16 -17.95
C LYS A 231 -29.26 -1.72 -16.53
N ILE A 232 -28.11 -2.09 -15.95
CA ILE A 232 -27.97 -2.48 -14.55
C ILE A 232 -28.12 -1.25 -13.64
N GLN A 233 -29.03 -1.33 -12.68
CA GLN A 233 -29.36 -0.25 -11.75
C GLN A 233 -28.95 -0.59 -10.32
N GLY A 234 -28.97 -1.87 -9.97
CA GLY A 234 -28.66 -2.33 -8.63
C GLY A 234 -28.42 -3.82 -8.55
N ILE A 235 -27.89 -4.24 -7.41
CA ILE A 235 -27.82 -5.64 -6.99
C ILE A 235 -28.46 -5.78 -5.60
N LEU A 236 -29.20 -6.85 -5.36
CA LEU A 236 -29.71 -7.21 -4.04
C LEU A 236 -29.24 -8.63 -3.70
N THR A 237 -28.59 -8.78 -2.54
CA THR A 237 -28.06 -10.07 -2.07
C THR A 237 -28.87 -10.63 -0.89
N SER A 238 -28.72 -11.92 -0.59
CA SER A 238 -29.24 -12.54 0.63
C SER A 238 -28.76 -11.82 1.90
N ARG A 239 -27.52 -11.33 1.90
CA ARG A 239 -26.96 -10.51 2.97
C ARG A 239 -27.70 -9.19 3.13
N ASP A 240 -28.08 -8.52 2.04
CA ASP A 240 -28.84 -7.27 2.12
C ASP A 240 -30.25 -7.49 2.68
N ILE A 241 -30.92 -8.59 2.31
CA ILE A 241 -32.21 -8.98 2.89
C ILE A 241 -32.08 -9.16 4.41
N LEU A 242 -31.05 -9.86 4.87
CA LEU A 242 -30.79 -10.03 6.30
C LEU A 242 -30.51 -8.68 6.98
N MET A 243 -29.55 -7.92 6.46
CA MET A 243 -28.97 -6.74 7.13
C MET A 243 -29.89 -5.51 7.07
N ARG A 244 -30.61 -5.32 5.96
CA ARG A 244 -31.39 -4.11 5.69
C ARG A 244 -32.89 -4.30 5.85
N VAL A 245 -33.40 -5.54 5.79
CA VAL A 245 -34.84 -5.83 5.92
C VAL A 245 -35.14 -6.50 7.26
N VAL A 246 -34.67 -7.73 7.45
CA VAL A 246 -35.06 -8.55 8.62
C VAL A 246 -34.49 -7.98 9.91
N ALA A 247 -33.19 -7.65 9.94
CA ALA A 247 -32.55 -7.07 11.12
C ALA A 247 -33.09 -5.67 11.47
N LYS A 248 -33.70 -4.97 10.50
CA LYS A 248 -34.36 -3.66 10.69
C LYS A 248 -35.85 -3.77 10.98
N ASN A 249 -36.37 -4.99 11.12
CA ASN A 249 -37.78 -5.28 11.37
C ASN A 249 -38.73 -4.68 10.32
N LEU A 250 -38.28 -4.63 9.06
CA LEU A 250 -39.10 -4.20 7.93
C LEU A 250 -39.87 -5.40 7.34
N SER A 251 -41.10 -5.16 6.88
CA SER A 251 -41.91 -6.19 6.22
C SER A 251 -41.36 -6.49 4.82
N PRO A 252 -40.96 -7.74 4.50
CA PRO A 252 -40.46 -8.11 3.17
C PRO A 252 -41.51 -7.99 2.06
N GLU A 253 -42.79 -8.04 2.40
CA GLU A 253 -43.92 -7.91 1.47
C GLU A 253 -44.17 -6.45 1.04
N LEU A 254 -43.93 -5.51 1.96
CA LEU A 254 -44.18 -4.08 1.74
C LEU A 254 -42.90 -3.30 1.36
N THR A 255 -41.74 -3.86 1.66
CA THR A 255 -40.45 -3.22 1.37
C THR A 255 -40.08 -3.47 -0.08
N LEU A 256 -39.95 -2.40 -0.85
CA LEU A 256 -39.53 -2.45 -2.24
C LEU A 256 -38.02 -2.68 -2.35
N VAL A 257 -37.61 -3.38 -3.41
CA VAL A 257 -36.21 -3.66 -3.72
C VAL A 257 -35.39 -2.37 -3.83
N GLU A 258 -35.95 -1.30 -4.41
CA GLU A 258 -35.27 0.01 -4.56
C GLU A 258 -34.71 0.56 -3.23
N LYS A 259 -35.37 0.29 -2.11
CA LYS A 259 -35.02 0.85 -0.79
C LYS A 259 -33.83 0.13 -0.15
N VAL A 260 -33.55 -1.09 -0.59
CA VAL A 260 -32.59 -1.97 0.08
C VAL A 260 -31.51 -2.52 -0.84
N MET A 261 -31.64 -2.37 -2.16
CA MET A 261 -30.58 -2.73 -3.11
C MET A 261 -29.31 -1.90 -2.92
N THR A 262 -28.20 -2.43 -3.39
CA THR A 262 -26.97 -1.65 -3.61
C THR A 262 -27.05 -1.04 -5.01
N PRO A 263 -27.15 0.30 -5.14
CA PRO A 263 -27.26 0.95 -6.44
C PRO A 263 -25.92 0.95 -7.18
N ASN A 264 -25.95 0.94 -8.51
CA ASN A 264 -24.78 1.03 -9.39
C ASN A 264 -23.64 0.07 -8.99
N PRO A 265 -23.88 -1.25 -8.97
CA PRO A 265 -22.83 -2.22 -8.64
C PRO A 265 -21.67 -2.11 -9.63
N GLU A 266 -20.45 -2.31 -9.14
CA GLU A 266 -19.30 -2.54 -10.02
C GLU A 266 -19.56 -3.78 -10.88
N CYS A 267 -19.15 -3.73 -12.14
CA CYS A 267 -19.39 -4.78 -13.12
C CYS A 267 -18.07 -5.13 -13.81
N ALA A 268 -17.91 -6.40 -14.19
CA ALA A 268 -16.82 -6.84 -15.06
C ALA A 268 -17.31 -7.03 -16.50
N SER A 269 -16.37 -7.07 -17.44
CA SER A 269 -16.66 -7.45 -18.83
C SER A 269 -16.42 -8.94 -19.04
N LEU A 270 -17.02 -9.54 -20.08
CA LEU A 270 -16.71 -10.92 -20.48
C LEU A 270 -15.22 -11.13 -20.80
N ASP A 271 -14.53 -10.07 -21.24
CA ASP A 271 -13.10 -10.10 -21.59
C ASP A 271 -12.19 -9.93 -20.33
N SER A 272 -12.75 -9.60 -19.16
CA SER A 272 -12.01 -9.45 -17.90
C SER A 272 -11.48 -10.80 -17.43
N THR A 273 -10.25 -10.83 -16.90
CA THR A 273 -9.64 -12.07 -16.41
C THR A 273 -10.30 -12.55 -15.10
N ILE A 274 -10.23 -13.86 -14.82
CA ILE A 274 -10.67 -14.42 -13.51
C ILE A 274 -10.01 -13.70 -12.34
N LEU A 275 -8.70 -13.41 -12.46
CA LEU A 275 -7.93 -12.75 -11.41
C LEU A 275 -8.40 -11.32 -11.20
N GLU A 276 -8.58 -10.55 -12.29
CA GLU A 276 -9.12 -9.19 -12.25
C GLU A 276 -10.52 -9.16 -11.61
N ALA A 277 -11.38 -10.14 -11.93
CA ALA A 277 -12.69 -10.29 -11.30
C ALA A 277 -12.58 -10.52 -9.78
N LEU A 278 -11.64 -11.36 -9.33
CA LEU A 278 -11.37 -11.56 -7.91
C LEU A 278 -10.85 -10.28 -7.22
N HIS A 279 -10.02 -9.47 -7.90
CA HIS A 279 -9.57 -8.17 -7.39
C HIS A 279 -10.71 -7.19 -7.22
N ILE A 280 -11.56 -7.02 -8.25
CA ILE A 280 -12.75 -6.17 -8.18
C ILE A 280 -13.60 -6.54 -6.96
N MET A 281 -13.83 -7.84 -6.74
CA MET A 281 -14.61 -8.34 -5.61
C MET A 281 -13.93 -8.11 -4.25
N HIS A 282 -12.61 -8.31 -4.17
CA HIS A 282 -11.83 -8.06 -2.97
C HIS A 282 -11.83 -6.58 -2.58
N ASP A 283 -11.47 -5.71 -3.51
CA ASP A 283 -11.30 -4.28 -3.29
C ASP A 283 -12.64 -3.61 -2.99
N GLY A 284 -13.68 -4.01 -3.71
CA GLY A 284 -15.06 -3.58 -3.47
C GLY A 284 -15.73 -4.22 -2.25
N LYS A 285 -15.11 -5.22 -1.62
CA LYS A 285 -15.62 -5.96 -0.44
C LYS A 285 -17.00 -6.59 -0.68
N PHE A 286 -17.22 -7.13 -1.88
CA PHE A 286 -18.45 -7.82 -2.25
C PHE A 286 -18.17 -9.20 -2.84
N LEU A 287 -19.16 -10.10 -2.74
CA LEU A 287 -19.01 -11.51 -3.11
C LEU A 287 -19.75 -11.91 -4.39
N HIS A 288 -20.42 -10.95 -5.03
CA HIS A 288 -21.18 -11.16 -6.26
C HIS A 288 -20.81 -10.06 -7.24
N LEU A 289 -20.49 -10.43 -8.46
CA LEU A 289 -20.03 -9.52 -9.51
C LEU A 289 -20.92 -9.70 -10.75
N PRO A 290 -21.72 -8.69 -11.12
CA PRO A 290 -22.38 -8.63 -12.41
C PRO A 290 -21.35 -8.60 -13.55
N VAL A 291 -21.61 -9.35 -14.61
CA VAL A 291 -20.77 -9.43 -15.81
C VAL A 291 -21.58 -8.96 -16.99
N THR A 292 -20.98 -8.08 -17.79
CA THR A 292 -21.61 -7.45 -18.95
C THR A 292 -20.97 -7.90 -20.26
N ASP A 293 -21.77 -7.97 -21.32
CA ASP A 293 -21.30 -8.19 -22.67
C ASP A 293 -20.65 -6.92 -23.27
N ARG A 294 -20.19 -7.01 -24.52
CA ARG A 294 -19.53 -5.88 -25.22
C ARG A 294 -20.48 -4.73 -25.53
N ASP A 295 -21.78 -4.98 -25.53
CA ASP A 295 -22.82 -4.00 -25.77
C ASP A 295 -23.32 -3.36 -24.44
N GLY A 296 -22.76 -3.78 -23.31
CA GLY A 296 -23.09 -3.29 -21.96
C GLY A 296 -24.35 -3.92 -21.36
N ASN A 297 -24.88 -4.98 -21.96
CA ASN A 297 -26.01 -5.73 -21.41
C ASN A 297 -25.54 -6.76 -20.39
N LEU A 298 -26.43 -7.13 -19.48
CA LEU A 298 -26.15 -8.15 -18.46
C LEU A 298 -25.97 -9.53 -19.11
N ALA A 299 -24.78 -10.10 -18.97
CA ALA A 299 -24.43 -11.43 -19.44
C ALA A 299 -24.56 -12.47 -18.32
N ALA A 300 -24.01 -12.19 -17.14
CA ALA A 300 -24.05 -13.11 -16.00
C ALA A 300 -23.98 -12.36 -14.66
N CYS A 301 -24.18 -13.07 -13.56
CA CYS A 301 -23.77 -12.63 -12.22
C CYS A 301 -23.01 -13.78 -11.57
N VAL A 302 -21.71 -13.60 -11.35
CA VAL A 302 -20.83 -14.63 -10.80
C VAL A 302 -20.59 -14.40 -9.32
N ASP A 303 -20.51 -15.47 -8.55
CA ASP A 303 -20.11 -15.41 -7.15
C ASP A 303 -18.66 -15.87 -6.94
N VAL A 304 -18.07 -15.51 -5.80
CA VAL A 304 -16.66 -15.80 -5.49
C VAL A 304 -16.36 -17.30 -5.50
N LEU A 305 -17.32 -18.14 -5.11
CA LEU A 305 -17.14 -19.60 -5.11
C LEU A 305 -17.17 -20.16 -6.52
N GLN A 306 -18.02 -19.65 -7.41
CA GLN A 306 -18.08 -20.02 -8.81
C GLN A 306 -16.80 -19.66 -9.55
N ILE A 307 -16.30 -18.43 -9.34
CA ILE A 307 -15.02 -18.00 -9.92
C ILE A 307 -13.88 -18.89 -9.40
N THR A 308 -13.84 -19.17 -8.10
CA THR A 308 -12.83 -20.05 -7.50
C THR A 308 -12.91 -21.47 -8.06
N GLN A 309 -14.11 -22.04 -8.16
CA GLN A 309 -14.31 -23.39 -8.72
C GLN A 309 -13.90 -23.48 -10.19
N ALA A 310 -14.15 -22.43 -10.96
CA ALA A 310 -13.78 -22.40 -12.36
C ALA A 310 -12.29 -22.19 -12.57
N ALA A 311 -11.65 -21.37 -11.73
CA ALA A 311 -10.20 -21.27 -11.66
C ALA A 311 -9.56 -22.64 -11.38
N ILE A 312 -10.19 -23.46 -10.53
CA ILE A 312 -9.75 -24.83 -10.23
C ILE A 312 -9.96 -25.75 -11.45
N SER A 313 -11.14 -25.77 -12.06
CA SER A 313 -11.49 -26.73 -13.12
C SER A 313 -10.75 -26.49 -14.44
N MET A 314 -10.35 -25.25 -14.74
CA MET A 314 -9.57 -24.95 -15.94
C MET A 314 -8.18 -25.56 -15.93
N VAL A 315 -7.63 -25.85 -14.74
CA VAL A 315 -6.33 -26.50 -14.63
C VAL A 315 -6.43 -28.03 -14.78
N GLU A 316 -7.60 -28.62 -14.52
CA GLU A 316 -7.81 -30.07 -14.55
C GLU A 316 -8.12 -30.64 -15.95
N ASN A 317 -8.74 -29.85 -16.84
CA ASN A 317 -9.31 -30.35 -18.09
C ASN A 317 -8.37 -30.38 -19.31
N SER A 318 -7.05 -30.30 -19.14
CA SER A 318 -6.09 -30.37 -20.24
C SER A 318 -5.09 -31.52 -20.06
N SER A 319 -5.16 -32.55 -20.91
CA SER A 319 -4.30 -33.74 -20.83
C SER A 319 -3.09 -33.62 -21.78
N GLY A 320 -1.87 -33.76 -21.23
CA GLY A 320 -0.61 -33.82 -22.00
C GLY A 320 0.64 -33.67 -21.11
N ALA A 321 1.77 -34.25 -21.51
CA ALA A 321 3.01 -34.30 -20.71
C ALA A 321 3.63 -32.92 -20.39
N VAL A 322 3.43 -31.91 -21.23
CA VAL A 322 3.83 -30.51 -20.96
C VAL A 322 2.95 -29.90 -19.85
N ASN A 323 1.73 -30.41 -19.73
CA ASN A 323 0.77 -29.94 -18.74
C ASN A 323 1.07 -30.50 -17.35
N ASP A 324 1.55 -31.74 -17.23
CA ASP A 324 1.97 -32.31 -15.93
C ASP A 324 3.10 -31.49 -15.27
N VAL A 325 4.00 -30.93 -16.07
CA VAL A 325 5.07 -30.04 -15.58
C VAL A 325 4.50 -28.67 -15.20
N ALA A 326 3.62 -28.09 -16.02
CA ALA A 326 2.95 -26.82 -15.67
C ALA A 326 2.12 -26.95 -14.39
N ASN A 327 1.50 -28.12 -14.23
CA ASN A 327 0.73 -28.50 -13.08
C ASN A 327 1.59 -28.60 -11.82
N THR A 328 2.74 -29.27 -11.91
CA THR A 328 3.74 -29.36 -10.83
C THR A 328 4.32 -28.00 -10.44
N VAL A 329 4.52 -27.11 -11.41
CA VAL A 329 5.01 -25.73 -11.15
C VAL A 329 3.94 -24.89 -10.48
N MET A 330 2.69 -24.98 -10.93
CA MET A 330 1.55 -24.30 -10.31
C MET A 330 1.35 -24.76 -8.86
N GLN A 331 1.51 -26.07 -8.63
CA GLN A 331 1.49 -26.69 -7.31
C GLN A 331 2.54 -26.11 -6.37
N LYS A 332 3.83 -26.10 -6.76
CA LYS A 332 4.92 -25.54 -5.95
C LYS A 332 4.80 -24.02 -5.73
N PHE A 333 4.23 -23.29 -6.70
CA PHE A 333 4.04 -21.85 -6.62
C PHE A 333 3.03 -21.46 -5.54
N TRP A 334 1.86 -22.11 -5.54
CA TRP A 334 0.85 -21.88 -4.52
C TRP A 334 1.24 -22.47 -3.16
N ASP A 335 1.95 -23.61 -3.11
CA ASP A 335 2.55 -24.17 -1.89
C ASP A 335 3.49 -23.14 -1.23
N SER A 336 4.35 -22.51 -2.03
CA SER A 336 5.30 -21.49 -1.57
C SER A 336 4.58 -20.21 -1.11
N ALA A 337 3.50 -19.80 -1.80
CA ALA A 337 2.70 -18.64 -1.39
C ALA A 337 1.91 -18.89 -0.09
N LEU A 338 1.53 -20.14 0.19
CA LEU A 338 0.74 -20.53 1.35
C LEU A 338 1.59 -20.98 2.56
N ASN A 339 2.86 -21.35 2.35
CA ASN A 339 3.82 -21.76 3.39
C ASN A 339 4.66 -20.61 4.00
N LEU A 340 4.51 -19.37 3.54
CA LEU A 340 5.14 -18.22 4.21
C LEU A 340 4.46 -17.97 5.57
N ASP A 341 5.30 -17.86 6.62
CA ASP A 341 4.88 -17.44 7.96
C ASP A 341 4.02 -16.17 7.86
N PRO A 342 2.95 -16.05 8.66
CA PRO A 342 2.19 -14.82 8.69
C PRO A 342 3.16 -13.67 8.99
N PRO A 343 3.04 -12.52 8.29
CA PRO A 343 3.70 -11.32 8.78
C PRO A 343 3.23 -11.09 10.22
N ASP A 344 4.13 -10.62 11.09
CA ASP A 344 3.79 -10.15 12.43
C ASP A 344 2.81 -8.97 12.31
N ASP A 345 1.54 -9.30 12.13
CA ASP A 345 0.45 -8.35 12.21
C ASP A 345 0.21 -8.12 13.70
N SER A 346 0.62 -6.93 14.12
CA SER A 346 0.29 -6.31 15.40
C SER A 346 -1.21 -6.00 15.45
N GLU A 347 -2.05 -7.04 15.46
CA GLU A 347 -3.42 -6.96 15.94
C GLU A 347 -3.42 -7.35 17.43
N THR A 348 -3.41 -6.35 18.30
CA THR A 348 -3.78 -6.51 19.72
C THR A 348 -5.25 -6.91 19.81
N GLN A 349 -5.52 -8.21 19.71
CA GLN A 349 -6.71 -8.84 20.26
C GLN A 349 -6.30 -9.54 21.56
N SER A 350 -6.61 -8.94 22.71
CA SER A 350 -6.95 -9.74 23.89
C SER A 350 -7.91 -8.98 24.80
N GLU A 351 -9.05 -9.61 25.01
CA GLU A 351 -10.01 -9.37 26.07
C GLU A 351 -9.38 -9.72 27.44
N MET A 352 -9.91 -9.09 28.49
CA MET A 352 -9.60 -9.29 29.91
C MET A 352 -10.57 -10.30 30.53
N SER A 353 -10.09 -11.24 31.39
CA SER A 353 -10.75 -11.87 32.57
C SER A 353 -9.75 -12.85 33.24
N MET A 354 -9.11 -12.59 34.40
CA MET A 354 -9.52 -12.78 35.83
C MET A 354 -9.79 -14.27 36.21
N THR A 355 -9.25 -14.98 37.24
CA THR A 355 -8.57 -14.63 38.53
C THR A 355 -8.00 -15.86 39.30
N TYR A 356 -7.04 -15.60 40.24
CA TYR A 356 -6.72 -16.21 41.57
C TYR A 356 -5.73 -17.40 41.84
N ASN A 357 -4.61 -17.02 42.53
CA ASN A 357 -3.88 -17.58 43.72
C ASN A 357 -3.18 -18.99 43.69
N ALA A 358 -2.01 -19.27 44.31
CA ALA A 358 -1.16 -18.62 45.33
C ALA A 358 0.30 -19.18 45.43
N HIS A 359 1.21 -18.39 46.05
CA HIS A 359 2.44 -18.69 46.86
C HIS A 359 3.68 -19.38 46.21
N ASP A 360 4.97 -19.15 46.55
CA ASP A 360 5.82 -18.24 47.38
C ASP A 360 7.28 -18.82 47.24
N VAL A 361 8.42 -18.14 46.97
CA VAL A 361 9.41 -17.54 47.91
C VAL A 361 10.81 -17.39 47.20
N THR A 362 11.37 -16.15 47.23
CA THR A 362 12.78 -15.64 47.29
C THR A 362 13.80 -15.57 46.11
N GLU A 363 14.32 -14.33 45.96
CA GLU A 363 15.33 -13.65 45.11
C GLU A 363 16.86 -13.96 45.37
N PRO A 364 17.91 -13.23 44.86
CA PRO A 364 17.99 -12.07 43.93
C PRO A 364 19.10 -12.01 42.81
N THR A 365 18.80 -11.14 41.83
CA THR A 365 19.63 -10.17 41.05
C THR A 365 20.67 -10.59 39.99
N ARG A 366 20.36 -10.24 38.71
CA ARG A 366 21.26 -9.45 37.84
C ARG A 366 20.45 -8.63 36.82
N SER A 367 20.77 -7.34 36.74
CA SER A 367 20.05 -6.27 36.05
C SER A 367 20.34 -6.17 34.54
N THR A 368 19.31 -6.02 33.70
CA THR A 368 19.33 -5.23 32.45
C THR A 368 17.90 -4.78 32.11
N TYR A 369 17.77 -3.49 31.77
CA TYR A 369 16.63 -2.61 31.47
C TYR A 369 15.21 -3.14 31.11
N PRO A 370 14.16 -2.36 31.43
CA PRO A 370 12.77 -2.83 31.51
C PRO A 370 12.08 -2.87 30.13
N SER A 371 11.38 -3.96 29.88
CA SER A 371 10.28 -4.03 28.92
C SER A 371 9.11 -3.20 29.45
N LEU A 372 8.79 -2.07 28.80
CA LEU A 372 7.55 -1.33 29.08
C LEU A 372 6.34 -2.22 28.79
N GLY A 373 5.45 -2.32 29.79
CA GLY A 373 4.30 -3.20 29.82
C GLY A 373 3.24 -2.89 28.75
N LEU A 374 2.75 -3.97 28.15
CA LEU A 374 1.58 -4.01 27.29
C LEU A 374 0.33 -3.92 28.20
N GLY A 375 -0.32 -2.75 28.32
CA GLY A 375 -1.61 -2.67 29.03
C GLY A 375 -2.24 -1.30 29.36
N SER A 376 -1.49 -0.20 29.45
CA SER A 376 -2.03 1.04 30.06
C SER A 376 -2.16 2.26 29.14
N SER A 377 -2.25 2.08 27.81
CA SER A 377 -2.42 3.20 26.89
C SER A 377 -3.89 3.64 26.72
N PHE A 378 -4.14 4.95 26.62
CA PHE A 378 -5.44 5.54 26.28
C PHE A 378 -5.28 6.59 25.18
N SER A 379 -6.34 6.81 24.38
CA SER A 379 -6.31 7.87 23.36
C SER A 379 -6.59 9.23 24.00
N PHE A 380 -5.76 10.21 23.69
CA PHE A 380 -5.94 11.61 24.06
C PHE A 380 -6.16 12.46 22.80
N LYS A 381 -7.00 13.49 22.90
CA LYS A 381 -7.27 14.46 21.84
C LYS A 381 -7.21 15.87 22.38
N PHE A 382 -6.45 16.76 21.76
CA PHE A 382 -6.39 18.17 22.14
C PHE A 382 -6.31 19.07 20.92
N GLU A 383 -6.60 20.35 21.11
CA GLU A 383 -6.47 21.39 20.09
C GLU A 383 -5.33 22.32 20.49
N ASP A 384 -4.41 22.61 19.57
CA ASP A 384 -3.30 23.55 19.81
C ASP A 384 -3.71 25.02 19.60
N CYS A 385 -2.84 25.97 19.96
CA CYS A 385 -3.08 27.41 19.79
C CYS A 385 -3.26 27.84 18.32
N ARG A 386 -2.94 26.98 17.35
CA ARG A 386 -3.16 27.17 15.90
C ARG A 386 -4.44 26.47 15.41
N ARG A 387 -5.31 26.03 16.33
CA ARG A 387 -6.56 25.29 16.08
C ARG A 387 -6.37 23.96 15.35
N ARG A 388 -5.18 23.36 15.42
CA ARG A 388 -4.94 22.01 14.90
C ARG A 388 -5.29 20.99 15.96
N VAL A 389 -6.02 19.96 15.55
CA VAL A 389 -6.49 18.91 16.44
C VAL A 389 -5.52 17.73 16.37
N HIS A 390 -4.95 17.37 17.51
CA HIS A 390 -3.99 16.28 17.65
C HIS A 390 -4.66 15.09 18.36
N ARG A 391 -4.41 13.87 17.88
CA ARG A 391 -4.85 12.62 18.53
C ARG A 391 -3.67 11.66 18.67
N PHE A 392 -3.53 11.04 19.84
CA PHE A 392 -2.45 10.11 20.11
C PHE A 392 -2.79 9.11 21.21
N ASN A 393 -2.10 7.97 21.22
CA ASN A 393 -2.18 6.99 22.31
C ASN A 393 -0.97 7.18 23.22
N PHE A 394 -1.20 7.22 24.52
CA PHE A 394 -0.14 7.42 25.50
C PHE A 394 -0.45 6.68 26.80
N GLY A 395 0.58 6.37 27.60
CA GLY A 395 0.43 5.75 28.91
C GLY A 395 -0.39 6.63 29.86
N THR A 396 -1.17 6.01 30.75
CA THR A 396 -2.10 6.73 31.64
C THR A 396 -1.57 6.89 33.07
N GLU A 397 -0.31 6.50 33.30
CA GLU A 397 0.27 6.37 34.65
C GLU A 397 1.14 7.56 35.05
N ASN A 398 1.62 8.36 34.09
CA ASN A 398 2.53 9.48 34.35
C ASN A 398 2.10 10.74 33.59
N LEU A 399 1.63 11.75 34.33
CA LEU A 399 1.17 13.02 33.79
C LEU A 399 2.32 13.86 33.23
N GLY A 400 3.51 13.79 33.83
CA GLY A 400 4.70 14.51 33.36
C GLY A 400 5.16 14.05 31.97
N GLU A 401 5.12 12.74 31.72
CA GLU A 401 5.40 12.17 30.40
C GLU A 401 4.31 12.54 29.38
N LEU A 402 3.03 12.57 29.80
CA LEU A 402 1.93 12.99 28.95
C LEU A 402 2.09 14.47 28.52
N ILE A 403 2.44 15.36 29.46
CA ILE A 403 2.71 16.78 29.17
C ILE A 403 3.89 16.89 28.18
N SER A 404 4.96 16.12 28.40
CA SER A 404 6.13 16.13 27.51
C SER A 404 5.77 15.66 26.09
N ALA A 405 4.93 14.64 25.97
CA ALA A 405 4.44 14.14 24.69
C ALA A 405 3.51 15.15 23.98
N VAL A 406 2.68 15.89 24.73
CA VAL A 406 1.87 16.99 24.21
C VAL A 406 2.79 18.12 23.70
N MET A 407 3.80 18.51 24.49
CA MET A 407 4.76 19.57 24.14
C MET A 407 5.56 19.24 22.87
N GLN A 408 6.03 18.00 22.72
CA GLN A 408 6.69 17.54 21.48
C GLN A 408 5.76 17.66 20.26
N ARG A 409 4.47 17.38 20.41
CA ARG A 409 3.50 17.43 19.30
C ARG A 409 3.08 18.84 18.89
N ILE A 410 3.11 19.80 19.81
CA ILE A 410 2.89 21.22 19.49
C ILE A 410 4.17 21.92 18.99
N SER A 411 5.29 21.20 18.90
CA SER A 411 6.59 21.70 18.43
C SER A 411 7.13 22.87 19.27
N LEU A 412 6.86 22.89 20.58
CA LEU A 412 7.50 23.84 21.50
C LEU A 412 8.80 23.21 22.02
N MET A 413 9.93 23.86 21.72
CA MET A 413 11.25 23.52 22.28
C MET A 413 11.23 23.80 23.79
N GLU A 414 12.01 23.04 24.56
CA GLU A 414 11.96 22.84 26.04
C GLU A 414 11.98 24.08 26.94
N ASP A 415 11.98 25.31 26.42
CA ASP A 415 12.17 26.56 27.16
C ASP A 415 11.04 27.61 27.03
N GLN A 416 9.87 27.27 26.46
CA GLN A 416 8.70 28.18 26.45
C GLN A 416 7.45 27.52 27.08
N GLN A 417 6.95 28.14 28.16
CA GLN A 417 5.74 27.86 28.97
C GLN A 417 5.11 26.46 28.82
N ARG A 418 5.24 25.64 29.88
CA ARG A 418 4.55 24.34 29.99
C ARG A 418 3.02 24.57 30.07
N PRO A 419 2.21 23.97 29.18
CA PRO A 419 0.77 24.09 29.26
C PRO A 419 0.21 23.29 30.44
N GLN A 420 -0.78 23.86 31.11
CA GLN A 420 -1.66 23.16 32.03
C GLN A 420 -2.67 22.32 31.23
N LEU A 421 -2.84 21.04 31.58
CA LEU A 421 -3.77 20.14 30.92
C LEU A 421 -5.08 20.07 31.70
N LEU A 422 -6.19 20.44 31.07
CA LEU A 422 -7.53 20.32 31.66
C LEU A 422 -8.34 19.27 30.88
N TYR A 423 -9.22 18.53 31.55
CA TYR A 423 -10.19 17.64 30.90
C TYR A 423 -11.63 18.08 31.22
N GLU A 424 -12.58 17.68 30.38
CA GLU A 424 -14.00 17.96 30.57
C GLU A 424 -14.66 16.78 31.29
N ASP A 425 -15.27 17.02 32.44
CA ASP A 425 -15.99 16.00 33.21
C ASP A 425 -17.42 15.74 32.66
N ASP A 426 -18.25 15.01 33.41
CA ASP A 426 -19.64 14.70 33.04
C ASP A 426 -20.63 15.85 33.28
N GLU A 427 -20.24 16.85 34.07
CA GLU A 427 -21.02 18.07 34.31
C GLU A 427 -20.69 19.17 33.27
N GLY A 428 -19.62 18.96 32.48
CA GLY A 428 -19.17 19.87 31.43
C GLY A 428 -18.13 20.87 31.92
N ASP A 429 -17.61 20.68 33.13
CA ASP A 429 -16.62 21.55 33.75
C ASP A 429 -15.20 21.13 33.34
N LYS A 430 -14.33 22.13 33.19
CA LYS A 430 -12.92 21.92 32.85
C LYS A 430 -12.11 21.74 34.13
N VAL A 431 -11.72 20.50 34.40
CA VAL A 431 -10.95 20.12 35.59
C VAL A 431 -9.47 20.02 35.24
N LEU A 432 -8.63 20.67 36.05
CA LEU A 432 -7.17 20.68 35.88
C LEU A 432 -6.55 19.35 36.33
N LEU A 433 -5.70 18.76 35.48
CA LEU A 433 -4.88 17.61 35.83
C LEU A 433 -3.60 18.10 36.52
N THR A 434 -3.48 17.87 37.82
CA THR A 434 -2.33 18.33 38.62
C THR A 434 -1.42 17.19 39.07
N THR A 435 -1.97 15.99 39.24
CA THR A 435 -1.26 14.81 39.72
C THR A 435 -1.47 13.60 38.81
N ASP A 436 -0.58 12.61 38.90
CA ASP A 436 -0.73 11.32 38.21
C ASP A 436 -2.05 10.62 38.60
N GLY A 437 -2.50 10.80 39.84
CA GLY A 437 -3.79 10.30 40.32
C GLY A 437 -4.99 10.90 39.59
N ASP A 438 -4.95 12.20 39.28
CA ASP A 438 -6.00 12.90 38.54
C ASP A 438 -6.11 12.36 37.10
N LEU A 439 -4.97 12.09 36.46
CA LEU A 439 -4.93 11.51 35.12
C LEU A 439 -5.53 10.11 35.10
N ILE A 440 -5.17 9.27 36.07
CA ILE A 440 -5.71 7.91 36.20
C ILE A 440 -7.22 7.97 36.45
N ALA A 441 -7.69 8.86 37.33
CA ALA A 441 -9.11 9.04 37.62
C ALA A 441 -9.90 9.51 36.39
N ALA A 442 -9.39 10.52 35.66
CA ALA A 442 -10.02 11.06 34.45
C ALA A 442 -10.14 10.00 33.35
N VAL A 443 -9.10 9.18 33.16
CA VAL A 443 -9.11 8.10 32.17
C VAL A 443 -10.01 6.94 32.61
N SER A 444 -9.99 6.56 33.89
CA SER A 444 -10.86 5.52 34.44
C SER A 444 -12.33 5.91 34.27
N HIS A 445 -12.67 7.17 34.56
CA HIS A 445 -13.99 7.73 34.32
C HIS A 445 -14.37 7.72 32.83
N ALA A 446 -13.49 8.18 31.95
CA ALA A 446 -13.74 8.14 30.51
C ALA A 446 -14.00 6.70 30.00
N ARG A 447 -13.29 5.71 30.55
CA ARG A 447 -13.50 4.29 30.23
C ARG A 447 -14.86 3.78 30.74
N SER A 448 -15.28 4.15 31.94
CA SER A 448 -16.54 3.68 32.53
C SER A 448 -17.77 4.17 31.76
N ILE A 449 -17.71 5.38 31.20
CA ILE A 449 -18.77 5.95 30.34
C ILE A 449 -18.61 5.57 28.86
N GLY A 450 -17.66 4.68 28.52
CA GLY A 450 -17.44 4.18 27.17
C GLY A 450 -16.79 5.18 26.19
N LYS A 451 -16.27 6.32 26.67
CA LYS A 451 -15.50 7.23 25.84
C LYS A 451 -14.17 6.56 25.50
N LYS A 452 -13.87 6.47 24.20
CA LYS A 452 -12.61 5.90 23.70
C LYS A 452 -11.45 6.91 23.66
N VAL A 453 -11.73 8.17 23.96
CA VAL A 453 -10.78 9.29 23.86
C VAL A 453 -11.05 10.30 24.98
N LEU A 454 -10.01 10.72 25.70
CA LEU A 454 -10.08 11.86 26.63
C LEU A 454 -9.76 13.15 25.87
N LYS A 455 -10.64 14.14 25.94
CA LYS A 455 -10.40 15.45 25.33
C LYS A 455 -9.67 16.33 26.35
N LEU A 456 -8.50 16.83 25.97
CA LEU A 456 -7.67 17.72 26.78
C LEU A 456 -7.73 19.14 26.21
N HIS A 457 -7.75 20.11 27.12
CA HIS A 457 -7.66 21.54 26.87
C HIS A 457 -6.32 22.04 27.40
N LEU A 458 -5.60 22.82 26.60
CA LEU A 458 -4.32 23.41 26.96
C LEU A 458 -4.55 24.83 27.46
N ASP A 459 -4.05 25.15 28.65
CA ASP A 459 -4.04 26.51 29.19
C ASP A 459 -2.59 26.96 29.48
N TYR A 460 -2.28 28.24 29.24
CA TYR A 460 -0.93 28.81 29.42
C TYR A 460 -1.05 29.99 30.37
N GLU A 461 -0.36 29.96 31.52
CA GLU A 461 -0.38 31.09 32.46
C GLU A 461 0.27 32.34 31.85
N ASP A 462 -0.54 33.36 31.54
CA ASP A 462 -0.05 34.70 31.20
C ASP A 462 0.58 35.34 32.43
N SER A 463 1.88 35.64 32.34
CA SER A 463 2.59 36.42 33.35
C SER A 463 2.36 37.92 33.15
N SER A 464 1.12 38.36 33.38
CA SER A 464 0.81 39.76 33.67
C SER A 464 -0.52 39.88 34.41
N GLU A 465 -0.48 39.78 35.74
CA GLU A 465 -0.97 40.79 36.69
C GLU A 465 -1.02 40.21 38.11
N LYS A 466 0.00 40.53 38.91
CA LYS A 466 -0.14 40.60 40.36
C LYS A 466 -0.77 41.96 40.69
N GLU A 467 -2.07 41.99 40.91
CA GLU A 467 -2.64 42.91 41.91
C GLU A 467 -3.16 42.09 43.08
N GLN A 468 -2.48 42.27 44.22
CA GLN A 468 -2.92 41.79 45.52
C GLN A 468 -4.20 42.52 45.91
N THR A 469 -5.26 41.82 46.30
CA THR A 469 -5.91 42.01 47.62
C THR A 469 -6.97 40.97 47.96
N LYS A 470 -6.69 40.21 49.04
CA LYS A 470 -7.57 39.68 50.11
C LYS A 470 -8.95 39.08 49.75
N ALA A 471 -9.13 37.82 50.16
CA ALA A 471 -10.42 37.24 50.54
C ALA A 471 -11.05 38.02 51.72
N PRO A 472 -12.39 38.01 51.89
CA PRO A 472 -13.06 36.83 52.42
C PRO A 472 -14.38 36.44 51.72
N VAL A 473 -14.72 35.17 51.95
CA VAL A 473 -15.99 34.49 51.76
C VAL A 473 -17.16 35.25 52.40
N GLU A 474 -18.29 35.38 51.70
CA GLU A 474 -19.65 35.22 52.28
C GLU A 474 -20.75 35.08 51.21
N THR A 475 -21.40 33.92 51.24
CA THR A 475 -22.85 33.64 51.11
C THR A 475 -23.77 34.42 50.16
N ALA A 476 -24.48 33.62 49.34
CA ALA A 476 -25.93 33.55 49.20
C ALA A 476 -26.70 34.38 48.15
N THR A 477 -27.45 33.61 47.35
CA THR A 477 -28.86 33.79 46.93
C THR A 477 -29.25 34.76 45.81
N VAL A 478 -29.91 34.15 44.80
CA VAL A 478 -31.21 34.49 44.20
C VAL A 478 -31.43 35.92 43.70
N GLY A 479 -31.75 36.05 42.41
CA GLY A 479 -32.38 37.27 41.89
C GLY A 479 -32.61 37.26 40.39
N LYS A 480 -33.83 36.92 40.01
CA LYS A 480 -34.41 37.04 38.66
C LYS A 480 -34.52 38.51 38.21
N GLU A 481 -34.74 38.63 36.90
CA GLU A 481 -35.36 39.74 36.16
C GLU A 481 -34.46 40.86 35.64
N GLY A 482 -34.58 41.07 34.33
CA GLY A 482 -33.97 42.17 33.60
C GLY A 482 -34.86 43.42 33.56
N TRP A 483 -34.29 44.48 33.00
CA TRP A 483 -35.05 45.55 32.36
C TRP A 483 -34.27 46.15 31.19
N LEU A 484 -35.07 46.53 30.21
CA LEU A 484 -34.87 47.14 28.89
C LEU A 484 -34.30 48.58 28.83
N SER A 485 -34.01 48.94 27.57
CA SER A 485 -34.22 50.23 26.88
C SER A 485 -32.93 50.98 26.51
N ALA A 486 -32.79 51.66 25.36
CA ALA A 486 -33.73 52.06 24.31
C ALA A 486 -32.93 52.35 22.99
N ARG A 487 -33.40 51.89 21.82
CA ARG A 487 -34.08 52.62 20.70
C ARG A 487 -33.23 53.51 19.77
N SER A 488 -33.32 53.18 18.47
CA SER A 488 -33.62 54.02 17.27
C SER A 488 -33.05 53.29 16.03
N GLY A 489 -33.68 53.06 14.87
CA GLY A 489 -34.99 53.30 14.23
C GLY A 489 -34.79 52.95 12.73
N VAL A 490 -35.58 52.03 12.11
CA VAL A 490 -36.60 52.25 11.04
C VAL A 490 -36.01 52.71 9.67
N CYS A 491 -36.26 52.21 8.44
CA CYS A 491 -37.33 51.48 7.71
C CYS A 491 -36.67 50.82 6.45
N ALA A 492 -36.97 49.60 6.00
CA ALA A 492 -38.14 49.09 5.26
C ALA A 492 -38.27 49.53 3.77
N GLY A 493 -38.45 48.56 2.87
CA GLY A 493 -38.94 48.78 1.51
C GLY A 493 -38.80 47.55 0.61
N ALA A 494 -39.91 46.83 0.37
CA ALA A 494 -40.01 45.65 -0.47
C ALA A 494 -40.98 45.88 -1.65
N VAL A 495 -40.94 44.92 -2.58
CA VAL A 495 -41.99 44.49 -3.56
C VAL A 495 -41.99 45.19 -4.93
N VAL A 496 -41.95 44.39 -6.02
CA VAL A 496 -43.05 44.17 -7.01
C VAL A 496 -42.50 43.57 -8.32
N LEU A 497 -43.14 42.47 -8.75
CA LEU A 497 -43.06 41.82 -10.05
C LEU A 497 -43.75 42.66 -11.14
N ALA A 498 -43.19 42.72 -12.35
CA ALA A 498 -43.96 43.03 -13.55
C ALA A 498 -43.38 42.36 -14.80
N ASN A 499 -44.20 41.52 -15.44
CA ASN A 499 -44.03 41.02 -16.80
C ASN A 499 -44.41 42.13 -17.80
N THR A 500 -43.66 42.26 -18.89
CA THR A 500 -44.19 42.81 -20.15
C THR A 500 -43.63 42.03 -21.34
N SER A 501 -44.54 41.64 -22.22
CA SER A 501 -44.31 41.00 -23.51
C SER A 501 -44.25 42.06 -24.61
N VAL A 502 -43.39 41.85 -25.62
CA VAL A 502 -43.49 42.52 -26.92
C VAL A 502 -43.32 41.47 -28.00
N SER A 503 -44.32 41.37 -28.87
CA SER A 503 -44.39 40.52 -30.06
C SER A 503 -44.15 41.37 -31.31
N VAL A 504 -43.36 40.87 -32.25
CA VAL A 504 -43.35 41.34 -33.65
C VAL A 504 -43.31 40.12 -34.58
N SER A 505 -44.22 40.15 -35.55
CA SER A 505 -44.57 39.11 -36.52
C SER A 505 -43.88 39.31 -37.88
N VAL A 506 -43.44 38.19 -38.51
CA VAL A 506 -43.69 37.67 -39.90
C VAL A 506 -43.67 38.72 -41.04
N PRO A 507 -42.97 38.53 -42.21
CA PRO A 507 -43.31 37.41 -43.08
C PRO A 507 -42.29 36.73 -44.01
N GLU A 508 -42.84 35.59 -44.44
CA GLU A 508 -42.52 34.50 -45.36
C GLU A 508 -42.41 34.89 -46.87
N ARG A 509 -41.77 33.99 -47.64
CA ARG A 509 -41.93 33.67 -49.09
C ARG A 509 -40.95 34.24 -50.13
N LEU A 510 -40.12 33.33 -50.68
CA LEU A 510 -40.26 32.69 -52.01
C LEU A 510 -39.02 31.79 -52.20
N ARG A 511 -39.10 30.48 -51.98
CA ARG A 511 -39.62 29.40 -52.83
C ARG A 511 -38.95 29.28 -54.21
N ASP A 512 -38.27 28.15 -54.32
CA ASP A 512 -38.23 27.22 -55.46
C ASP A 512 -37.18 27.36 -56.56
N PHE A 513 -37.02 26.20 -57.21
CA PHE A 513 -36.26 25.84 -58.40
C PHE A 513 -34.81 25.45 -58.15
N LEU A 514 -34.39 24.18 -58.26
CA LEU A 514 -34.98 22.92 -58.77
C LEU A 514 -34.31 21.79 -57.94
N SER A 515 -35.02 20.92 -57.23
CA SER A 515 -35.86 19.80 -57.70
C SER A 515 -35.08 18.85 -58.61
N TRP A 516 -34.63 17.70 -58.10
CA TRP A 516 -35.31 16.38 -58.18
C TRP A 516 -34.32 15.45 -58.88
N GLN A 517 -34.14 14.18 -58.54
CA GLN A 517 -34.94 13.20 -57.81
C GLN A 517 -33.90 12.27 -57.12
N TRP A 518 -34.01 11.96 -55.82
CA TRP A 518 -34.99 11.04 -55.19
C TRP A 518 -34.69 9.57 -55.51
N LEU A 519 -34.90 8.61 -54.61
CA LEU A 519 -35.42 8.57 -53.23
C LEU A 519 -34.94 7.20 -52.68
N SER A 520 -34.47 7.02 -51.45
CA SER A 520 -35.16 7.17 -50.16
C SER A 520 -36.42 6.32 -50.02
N MET A 521 -36.56 5.60 -48.91
CA MET A 521 -37.43 6.02 -47.79
C MET A 521 -37.16 5.11 -46.58
N GLN A 522 -36.78 5.61 -45.40
CA GLN A 522 -37.52 6.49 -44.45
C GLN A 522 -38.65 5.69 -43.76
N ASP A 523 -38.96 5.78 -42.47
CA ASP A 523 -38.69 6.70 -41.35
C ASP A 523 -38.91 5.87 -40.05
N THR A 524 -38.49 6.21 -38.82
CA THR A 524 -38.84 7.43 -38.08
C THR A 524 -38.04 7.51 -36.77
N ILE A 525 -37.44 8.67 -36.49
CA ILE A 525 -37.14 9.17 -35.14
C ILE A 525 -37.95 10.47 -34.98
N PRO A 526 -38.46 10.77 -33.77
CA PRO A 526 -38.43 12.15 -33.32
C PRO A 526 -37.77 12.29 -31.94
N PHE A 527 -36.77 13.16 -31.89
CA PHE A 527 -36.29 13.84 -30.68
C PHE A 527 -37.37 14.80 -30.14
N PRO A 528 -37.29 15.14 -28.85
CA PRO A 528 -37.35 16.53 -28.47
C PRO A 528 -36.08 16.97 -27.73
N SER A 529 -35.52 18.05 -28.25
CA SER A 529 -34.57 18.95 -27.61
C SER A 529 -35.27 19.85 -26.59
N GLN A 530 -34.65 20.08 -25.43
CA GLN A 530 -34.69 21.40 -24.79
C GLN A 530 -33.40 21.67 -23.99
N SER A 531 -32.48 22.32 -24.69
CA SER A 531 -31.41 23.15 -24.17
C SER A 531 -31.90 24.59 -23.98
N ARG A 532 -31.38 25.29 -22.97
CA ARG A 532 -31.05 26.75 -22.91
C ARG A 532 -30.66 27.06 -21.45
N ASN A 533 -29.73 27.94 -21.10
CA ASN A 533 -28.67 28.70 -21.75
C ASN A 533 -27.99 29.48 -20.59
N LEU A 534 -26.66 29.64 -20.59
CA LEU A 534 -25.97 30.85 -20.10
C LEU A 534 -24.58 30.91 -20.77
N PRO A 535 -24.03 32.11 -21.01
CA PRO A 535 -23.31 32.43 -22.24
C PRO A 535 -21.79 32.42 -22.11
N LEU A 536 -21.15 32.14 -23.24
CA LEU A 536 -19.74 32.40 -23.50
C LEU A 536 -19.57 33.84 -23.99
N PHE A 537 -18.78 34.65 -23.26
CA PHE A 537 -18.07 35.79 -23.84
C PHE A 537 -16.68 35.31 -24.24
N PHE A 538 -16.47 35.14 -25.55
CA PHE A 538 -15.14 35.22 -26.16
C PHE A 538 -15.02 36.61 -26.78
N SER A 539 -14.12 37.44 -26.26
CA SER A 539 -13.60 38.58 -27.01
C SER A 539 -12.40 38.11 -27.84
N LYS A 540 -12.59 38.06 -29.16
CA LYS A 540 -11.50 38.17 -30.14
C LYS A 540 -10.94 39.58 -30.08
N LEU A 541 -9.63 39.73 -30.00
CA LEU A 541 -8.91 40.94 -30.39
C LEU A 541 -7.92 40.54 -31.47
N ASN A 542 -8.25 40.88 -32.71
CA ASN A 542 -7.27 41.02 -33.78
C ASN A 542 -6.74 42.46 -33.75
N ALA A 543 -5.46 42.58 -34.09
CA ALA A 543 -4.68 43.81 -34.14
C ALA A 543 -5.19 44.83 -35.18
N ASP A 544 -4.94 46.12 -34.90
CA ASP A 544 -4.60 47.14 -35.91
C ASP A 544 -3.79 48.30 -35.26
N PRO A 545 -3.10 49.16 -36.05
CA PRO A 545 -1.86 49.83 -35.68
C PRO A 545 -1.99 51.26 -35.11
N SER A 546 -0.92 51.67 -34.42
CA SER A 546 -0.39 53.04 -34.22
C SER A 546 -1.31 54.17 -33.71
N SER A 547 -0.97 54.74 -32.55
CA SER A 547 -0.47 56.13 -32.45
C SER A 547 -0.06 56.52 -31.02
N ASN A 548 1.13 57.13 -30.96
CA ASN A 548 1.78 57.92 -29.91
C ASN A 548 1.03 58.23 -28.60
N THR A 549 1.66 57.90 -27.46
CA THR A 549 2.19 58.94 -26.57
C THR A 549 3.22 58.36 -25.58
N LYS A 550 4.34 59.08 -25.47
CA LYS A 550 5.54 58.79 -24.68
C LYS A 550 5.24 58.61 -23.19
N LYS A 551 5.92 57.68 -22.53
CA LYS A 551 6.36 57.87 -21.14
C LYS A 551 7.60 57.03 -20.83
N GLU A 552 8.46 57.66 -20.06
CA GLU A 552 9.91 57.47 -20.00
C GLU A 552 10.36 56.30 -19.13
N VAL A 553 11.61 55.91 -19.37
CA VAL A 553 12.47 55.06 -18.56
C VAL A 553 12.88 55.81 -17.27
N PRO A 554 13.04 55.11 -16.14
CA PRO A 554 14.16 55.37 -15.24
C PRO A 554 14.93 54.06 -15.00
N GLU A 555 16.14 53.94 -15.52
CA GLU A 555 17.43 54.21 -14.87
C GLU A 555 17.82 53.24 -13.74
N LYS A 556 19.01 52.66 -13.92
CA LYS A 556 19.76 51.87 -12.96
C LYS A 556 20.03 52.70 -11.70
N GLY A 557 19.54 52.23 -10.57
CA GLY A 557 20.07 52.57 -9.25
C GLY A 557 20.76 51.36 -8.64
N ASN A 558 22.08 51.43 -8.47
CA ASN A 558 22.78 50.61 -7.49
C ASN A 558 22.31 51.03 -6.10
N ASP A 559 21.82 50.10 -5.31
CA ASP A 559 21.96 50.21 -3.86
C ASP A 559 22.22 48.82 -3.28
N ASP A 560 23.38 48.71 -2.64
CA ASP A 560 23.91 47.52 -1.99
C ASP A 560 23.18 47.23 -0.67
N SER A 561 23.20 45.96 -0.29
CA SER A 561 22.96 45.44 1.07
C SER A 561 21.52 45.49 1.61
N MET A 562 20.67 44.60 1.09
CA MET A 562 19.59 44.04 1.88
C MET A 562 19.69 42.52 1.78
N HIS A 563 20.06 41.86 2.88
CA HIS A 563 20.09 40.39 2.99
C HIS A 563 18.77 39.82 2.47
N SER A 564 18.81 39.18 1.31
CA SER A 564 17.66 38.47 0.76
C SER A 564 17.31 37.36 1.75
N CYS A 565 16.19 37.53 2.44
CA CYS A 565 15.57 36.42 3.13
C CYS A 565 15.29 35.36 2.05
N ASN A 566 16.03 34.24 2.08
CA ASN A 566 15.81 33.09 1.20
C ASN A 566 14.55 32.34 1.66
N CYS A 567 13.42 33.05 1.75
CA CYS A 567 12.13 32.41 1.91
C CYS A 567 11.74 31.80 0.57
N LEU A 568 11.33 30.52 0.62
CA LEU A 568 10.75 29.82 -0.53
C LEU A 568 9.59 30.67 -1.05
N ARG A 569 9.75 31.21 -2.26
CA ARG A 569 8.70 31.95 -2.93
C ARG A 569 7.66 30.94 -3.41
N ARG A 570 6.42 31.41 -3.61
CA ARG A 570 5.31 30.59 -4.13
C ARG A 570 5.70 29.78 -5.37
N ASP A 571 6.60 30.32 -6.18
CA ASP A 571 6.97 29.76 -7.48
C ASP A 571 8.27 28.94 -7.45
N SER A 572 8.93 28.77 -6.30
CA SER A 572 10.24 28.08 -6.21
C SER A 572 10.21 26.66 -6.76
N ILE A 573 9.18 25.88 -6.43
CA ILE A 573 9.00 24.50 -6.93
C ILE A 573 8.74 24.50 -8.45
N ALA A 574 7.87 25.39 -8.93
CA ALA A 574 7.57 25.51 -10.35
C ALA A 574 8.79 25.94 -11.17
N ASN A 575 9.60 26.86 -10.64
CA ASN A 575 10.84 27.31 -11.27
C ASN A 575 11.88 26.19 -11.34
N ALA A 576 12.09 25.44 -10.25
CA ALA A 576 12.99 24.29 -10.24
C ALA A 576 12.57 23.23 -11.27
N ALA A 577 11.27 22.92 -11.32
CA ALA A 577 10.71 21.99 -12.30
C ALA A 577 10.86 22.50 -13.75
N ALA A 578 10.68 23.80 -13.99
CA ALA A 578 10.86 24.40 -15.32
C ALA A 578 12.32 24.41 -15.78
N ILE A 579 13.28 24.56 -14.85
CA ILE A 579 14.72 24.52 -15.13
C ILE A 579 15.13 23.11 -15.56
N VAL A 580 14.77 22.08 -14.78
CA VAL A 580 15.20 20.70 -15.06
C VAL A 580 14.35 20.01 -16.12
N GLY A 581 13.08 20.37 -16.23
CA GLY A 581 12.07 19.66 -17.02
C GLY A 581 12.49 19.33 -18.46
N PRO A 582 13.06 20.26 -19.24
CA PRO A 582 13.48 20.01 -20.61
C PRO A 582 14.56 18.91 -20.74
N ALA A 583 15.41 18.74 -19.72
CA ALA A 583 16.46 17.74 -19.70
C ALA A 583 16.00 16.35 -19.23
N VAL A 584 14.75 16.22 -18.74
CA VAL A 584 14.16 14.94 -18.36
C VAL A 584 13.60 14.24 -19.60
N VAL A 585 13.89 12.95 -19.73
CA VAL A 585 13.52 12.14 -20.89
C VAL A 585 12.75 10.90 -20.47
N ASN A 586 11.87 10.42 -21.35
CA ASN A 586 11.29 9.09 -21.26
C ASN A 586 12.23 8.10 -21.96
N ILE A 587 12.57 7.01 -21.26
CA ILE A 587 13.36 5.89 -21.81
C ILE A 587 12.41 4.71 -21.93
N ARG A 588 12.29 4.21 -23.15
CA ARG A 588 11.46 3.05 -23.46
C ARG A 588 12.33 1.91 -23.94
N VAL A 589 12.21 0.78 -23.26
CA VAL A 589 13.00 -0.41 -23.54
C VAL A 589 12.14 -1.44 -24.24
N PRO A 590 12.42 -1.77 -25.52
CA PRO A 590 11.68 -2.81 -26.23
C PRO A 590 12.03 -4.19 -25.68
N PHE A 591 10.98 -4.93 -25.30
CA PHE A 591 11.07 -6.32 -24.87
C PHE A 591 10.82 -7.23 -26.08
N ALA A 592 11.81 -8.06 -26.43
CA ALA A 592 11.72 -9.00 -27.54
C ALA A 592 12.06 -10.42 -27.08
N TYR A 593 11.24 -11.38 -27.49
CA TYR A 593 11.38 -12.80 -27.19
C TYR A 593 11.43 -13.58 -28.49
N GLN A 594 12.46 -14.42 -28.70
CA GLN A 594 12.70 -15.13 -29.98
C GLN A 594 12.62 -14.24 -31.24
N GLY A 595 13.02 -12.97 -31.14
CA GLY A 595 12.98 -12.02 -32.26
C GLY A 595 11.61 -11.35 -32.50
N LEU A 596 10.59 -11.68 -31.71
CA LEU A 596 9.27 -11.04 -31.74
C LEU A 596 9.14 -10.02 -30.59
N LEU A 597 8.72 -8.79 -30.87
CA LEU A 597 8.49 -7.74 -29.87
C LEU A 597 7.22 -8.06 -29.05
N ILE A 598 7.37 -8.30 -27.74
CA ILE A 598 6.28 -8.72 -26.83
C ILE A 598 5.77 -7.55 -25.96
N GLY A 599 6.59 -6.52 -25.71
CA GLY A 599 6.16 -5.38 -24.88
C GLY A 599 7.19 -4.26 -24.81
N ARG A 600 6.90 -3.25 -23.98
CA ARG A 600 7.76 -2.09 -23.73
C ARG A 600 7.77 -1.79 -22.23
N SER A 601 8.95 -1.56 -21.67
CA SER A 601 9.10 -0.98 -20.32
C SER A 601 9.32 0.53 -20.47
N ASP A 602 8.66 1.34 -19.65
CA ASP A 602 8.81 2.80 -19.63
C ASP A 602 9.48 3.24 -18.33
N ALA A 603 10.42 4.18 -18.45
CA ALA A 603 11.14 4.76 -17.33
C ALA A 603 11.58 6.20 -17.65
N SER A 604 12.25 6.84 -16.70
CA SER A 604 12.80 8.18 -16.86
C SER A 604 14.33 8.20 -16.94
N GLY A 605 14.87 9.28 -17.48
CA GLY A 605 16.29 9.59 -17.49
C GLY A 605 16.54 11.09 -17.47
N THR A 606 17.79 11.47 -17.28
CA THR A 606 18.23 12.87 -17.23
C THR A 606 19.38 13.11 -18.21
N ILE A 607 19.25 14.06 -19.12
CA ILE A 607 20.37 14.50 -19.98
C ILE A 607 21.34 15.31 -19.11
N ILE A 608 22.54 14.79 -18.90
CA ILE A 608 23.57 15.38 -18.02
C ILE A 608 24.73 16.02 -18.79
N ASP A 609 24.79 15.83 -20.10
CA ASP A 609 25.82 16.41 -20.95
C ASP A 609 25.27 16.74 -22.35
N ALA A 610 25.76 17.81 -22.96
CA ALA A 610 25.26 18.34 -24.24
C ALA A 610 25.51 17.39 -25.41
N ASP A 611 26.44 16.45 -25.23
CA ASP A 611 26.78 15.40 -26.19
C ASP A 611 25.77 14.23 -26.20
N GLY A 612 24.65 14.35 -25.49
CA GLY A 612 23.58 13.36 -25.43
C GLY A 612 23.79 12.25 -24.41
N THR A 613 24.62 12.48 -23.39
CA THR A 613 24.78 11.57 -22.25
C THR A 613 23.56 11.66 -21.33
N ILE A 614 22.89 10.53 -21.13
CA ILE A 614 21.69 10.39 -20.30
C ILE A 614 21.99 9.46 -19.13
N LEU A 615 21.67 9.92 -17.92
CA LEU A 615 21.73 9.19 -16.68
C LEU A 615 20.37 8.53 -16.38
N THR A 616 20.38 7.26 -15.99
CA THR A 616 19.19 6.51 -15.56
C THR A 616 19.58 5.37 -14.62
N CYS A 617 18.60 4.54 -14.24
CA CYS A 617 18.80 3.35 -13.43
C CYS A 617 19.24 2.14 -14.26
N ALA A 618 20.05 1.25 -13.69
CA ALA A 618 20.53 0.05 -14.41
C ALA A 618 19.41 -0.98 -14.62
N HIS A 619 18.55 -1.19 -13.64
CA HIS A 619 17.41 -2.13 -13.72
C HIS A 619 16.43 -1.76 -14.83
N VAL A 620 16.32 -0.47 -15.18
CA VAL A 620 15.49 0.02 -16.28
C VAL A 620 16.00 -0.52 -17.62
N VAL A 621 17.31 -0.44 -17.84
CA VAL A 621 17.90 -0.68 -19.16
C VAL A 621 18.44 -2.09 -19.33
N ILE A 622 18.57 -2.88 -18.24
CA ILE A 622 19.25 -4.17 -18.31
C ILE A 622 18.58 -5.18 -19.23
N GLN A 623 17.26 -5.13 -19.34
CA GLN A 623 16.52 -6.00 -20.26
C GLN A 623 16.92 -5.76 -21.72
N SER A 624 17.32 -4.53 -22.09
CA SER A 624 17.85 -4.21 -23.42
C SER A 624 19.22 -4.84 -23.70
N LEU A 625 20.03 -5.06 -22.66
CA LEU A 625 21.38 -5.63 -22.76
C LEU A 625 21.35 -7.14 -23.00
N HIS A 626 20.33 -7.83 -22.48
CA HIS A 626 20.15 -9.29 -22.66
C HIS A 626 19.18 -9.67 -23.79
N SER A 627 18.53 -8.69 -24.43
CA SER A 627 17.58 -8.91 -25.54
C SER A 627 18.25 -8.81 -26.92
N ALA A 628 17.52 -9.21 -27.98
CA ALA A 628 17.92 -9.03 -29.39
C ALA A 628 18.24 -7.57 -29.78
N SER A 629 17.80 -6.61 -28.95
CA SER A 629 17.98 -5.17 -29.06
C SER A 629 19.44 -4.69 -28.90
N LYS A 630 20.37 -5.55 -28.45
CA LYS A 630 21.81 -5.24 -28.27
C LYS A 630 22.08 -3.90 -27.54
N GLY A 631 21.32 -3.62 -26.48
CA GLY A 631 21.46 -2.39 -25.69
C GLY A 631 20.83 -1.14 -26.34
N ARG A 632 20.01 -1.27 -27.38
CA ARG A 632 19.24 -0.14 -27.95
C ARG A 632 17.97 0.14 -27.16
N VAL A 633 17.66 1.43 -26.99
CA VAL A 633 16.49 1.95 -26.29
C VAL A 633 15.89 3.11 -27.07
N ASP A 634 14.60 3.36 -26.93
CA ASP A 634 13.95 4.56 -27.49
C ASP A 634 13.96 5.67 -26.44
N VAL A 635 14.43 6.86 -26.80
CA VAL A 635 14.47 8.03 -25.92
C VAL A 635 13.57 9.11 -26.47
N THR A 636 12.66 9.63 -25.66
CA THR A 636 11.76 10.73 -26.03
C THR A 636 12.02 11.93 -25.13
N LEU A 637 12.29 13.09 -25.73
CA LEU A 637 12.44 14.37 -25.03
C LEU A 637 11.08 15.01 -24.75
N GLN A 638 11.04 15.96 -23.81
CA GLN A 638 9.84 16.71 -23.46
C GLN A 638 9.26 17.50 -24.65
N ASP A 639 10.09 17.93 -25.60
CA ASP A 639 9.66 18.63 -26.83
C ASP A 639 9.08 17.68 -27.91
N GLY A 640 8.98 16.38 -27.61
CA GLY A 640 8.44 15.35 -28.49
C GLY A 640 9.46 14.75 -29.46
N ARG A 641 10.71 15.22 -29.50
CA ARG A 641 11.76 14.60 -30.32
C ARG A 641 12.09 13.20 -29.80
N THR A 642 12.14 12.24 -30.70
CA THR A 642 12.53 10.85 -30.41
C THR A 642 13.90 10.52 -30.99
N PHE A 643 14.67 9.74 -30.25
CA PHE A 643 16.02 9.31 -30.61
C PHE A 643 16.19 7.82 -30.32
N GLU A 644 16.94 7.12 -31.16
CA GLU A 644 17.49 5.81 -30.79
C GLU A 644 18.69 6.05 -29.85
N GLY A 645 18.61 5.50 -28.65
CA GLY A 645 19.65 5.51 -27.63
C GLY A 645 20.40 4.18 -27.56
N THR A 646 21.64 4.22 -27.09
CA THR A 646 22.45 3.03 -26.80
C THR A 646 22.92 3.05 -25.35
N VAL A 647 22.71 1.96 -24.62
CA VAL A 647 23.27 1.77 -23.28
C VAL A 647 24.78 1.60 -23.42
N VAL A 648 25.55 2.55 -22.89
CA VAL A 648 27.02 2.55 -22.97
C VAL A 648 27.62 1.81 -21.78
N ASN A 649 27.07 2.05 -20.58
CA ASN A 649 27.51 1.43 -19.35
C ASN A 649 26.30 1.18 -18.45
N ALA A 650 26.33 0.09 -17.70
CA ALA A 650 25.36 -0.20 -16.66
C ALA A 650 26.08 -0.91 -15.52
N ASP A 651 25.75 -0.53 -14.29
CA ASP A 651 26.24 -1.16 -13.09
C ASP A 651 25.07 -1.49 -12.16
N LEU A 652 24.69 -2.77 -12.14
CA LEU A 652 23.57 -3.28 -11.33
C LEU A 652 23.74 -3.02 -9.84
N HIS A 653 24.98 -3.06 -9.36
CA HIS A 653 25.25 -2.95 -7.94
C HIS A 653 24.99 -1.53 -7.40
N SER A 654 25.31 -0.49 -8.17
CA SER A 654 24.90 0.89 -7.85
C SER A 654 23.53 1.27 -8.41
N ASP A 655 22.97 0.41 -9.24
CA ASP A 655 21.80 0.65 -10.07
C ASP A 655 21.89 1.91 -10.94
N ILE A 656 23.08 2.18 -11.50
CA ILE A 656 23.30 3.34 -12.39
C ILE A 656 23.64 2.88 -13.80
N ALA A 657 23.03 3.52 -14.79
CA ALA A 657 23.35 3.33 -16.19
C ALA A 657 23.46 4.63 -16.97
N ILE A 658 24.25 4.56 -18.05
CA ILE A 658 24.45 5.64 -19.01
C ILE A 658 23.91 5.21 -20.36
N VAL A 659 22.98 6.00 -20.88
CA VAL A 659 22.44 5.90 -22.24
C VAL A 659 22.99 7.05 -23.07
N LYS A 660 23.29 6.78 -24.34
CA LYS A 660 23.81 7.76 -25.28
C LYS A 660 22.87 7.93 -26.46
N ILE A 661 22.51 9.18 -26.76
CA ILE A 661 21.79 9.56 -27.98
C ILE A 661 22.67 10.44 -28.86
N LYS A 662 22.38 10.49 -30.16
CA LYS A 662 23.05 11.38 -31.11
C LYS A 662 22.06 12.43 -31.59
N SER A 663 22.34 13.70 -31.30
CA SER A 663 21.55 14.84 -31.78
C SER A 663 22.41 15.77 -32.62
N LYS A 664 21.84 16.31 -33.71
CA LYS A 664 22.46 17.37 -34.52
C LYS A 664 22.14 18.76 -33.98
N ALA A 665 21.09 18.89 -33.19
CA ALA A 665 20.65 20.12 -32.57
C ALA A 665 21.01 20.13 -31.07
N PRO A 666 21.15 21.31 -30.45
CA PRO A 666 21.42 21.41 -29.02
C PRO A 666 20.41 20.61 -28.18
N LEU A 667 20.91 19.97 -27.14
CA LEU A 667 20.11 19.26 -26.15
C LEU A 667 20.03 20.08 -24.86
N PRO A 668 18.87 20.12 -24.19
CA PRO A 668 18.77 20.66 -22.84
C PRO A 668 19.56 19.77 -21.87
N VAL A 669 20.29 20.39 -20.94
CA VAL A 669 21.17 19.69 -19.98
C VAL A 669 20.81 20.09 -18.56
N ALA A 670 20.63 19.10 -17.69
CA ALA A 670 20.44 19.32 -16.27
C ALA A 670 21.78 19.61 -15.59
N LYS A 671 21.80 20.60 -14.69
CA LYS A 671 22.98 20.91 -13.89
C LYS A 671 23.09 19.93 -12.72
N LEU A 672 24.22 19.25 -12.58
CA LEU A 672 24.49 18.42 -11.41
C LEU A 672 24.87 19.31 -10.21
N GLY A 673 24.20 19.08 -9.07
CA GLY A 673 24.48 19.73 -7.80
C GLY A 673 25.41 18.90 -6.92
N THR A 674 25.20 18.98 -5.61
CA THR A 674 25.90 18.13 -4.62
C THR A 674 24.93 17.64 -3.57
N SER A 675 25.00 16.34 -3.26
CA SER A 675 24.21 15.70 -2.21
C SER A 675 24.80 15.96 -0.82
N ARG A 676 26.10 16.22 -0.70
CA ARG A 676 26.80 16.45 0.59
C ARG A 676 26.31 17.66 1.38
N LYS A 677 25.68 18.63 0.72
CA LYS A 677 25.16 19.84 1.35
C LYS A 677 23.70 19.71 1.77
N LEU A 678 23.03 18.61 1.40
CA LEU A 678 21.66 18.36 1.79
C LEU A 678 21.55 18.17 3.30
N ARG A 679 20.42 18.59 3.84
CA ARG A 679 20.03 18.39 5.23
C ARG A 679 18.61 17.86 5.27
N PRO A 680 18.26 17.07 6.30
CA PRO A 680 16.87 16.74 6.55
C PRO A 680 16.00 18.00 6.60
N GLY A 681 14.89 18.01 5.86
CA GLY A 681 13.99 19.15 5.70
C GLY A 681 14.27 20.04 4.48
N ASP A 682 15.40 19.88 3.78
CA ASP A 682 15.61 20.60 2.52
C ASP A 682 14.59 20.12 1.47
N TRP A 683 13.98 21.07 0.75
CA TRP A 683 12.99 20.77 -0.28
C TRP A 683 13.63 20.13 -1.50
N VAL A 684 12.98 19.09 -2.01
CA VAL A 684 13.38 18.38 -3.22
C VAL A 684 12.17 18.05 -4.09
N LEU A 685 12.42 17.86 -5.38
CA LEU A 685 11.43 17.45 -6.35
C LEU A 685 11.91 16.19 -7.07
N ALA A 686 11.08 15.16 -7.13
CA ALA A 686 11.30 14.03 -8.02
C ALA A 686 10.58 14.30 -9.35
N VAL A 687 11.34 14.34 -10.43
CA VAL A 687 10.83 14.62 -11.78
C VAL A 687 10.95 13.38 -12.65
N GLY A 688 9.93 13.10 -13.46
CA GLY A 688 9.94 12.00 -14.42
C GLY A 688 9.05 12.27 -15.63
N CYS A 689 9.08 11.36 -16.60
CA CYS A 689 8.31 11.40 -17.83
C CYS A 689 7.65 10.03 -18.10
N PRO A 690 6.61 9.64 -17.34
CA PRO A 690 5.89 8.40 -17.62
C PRO A 690 5.19 8.43 -18.98
N LEU A 691 5.16 7.30 -19.68
CA LEU A 691 4.32 7.03 -20.87
C LEU A 691 4.48 8.02 -22.04
N SER A 692 5.62 8.72 -22.13
CA SER A 692 5.85 9.80 -23.12
C SER A 692 4.84 10.97 -23.03
N LEU A 693 4.15 11.12 -21.90
CA LEU A 693 3.29 12.28 -21.59
C LEU A 693 4.09 13.40 -20.91
N GLN A 694 3.44 14.56 -20.68
CA GLN A 694 4.04 15.70 -19.96
C GLN A 694 4.71 15.27 -18.65
N ASN A 695 5.77 15.98 -18.25
CA ASN A 695 6.54 15.68 -17.04
C ASN A 695 5.63 15.53 -15.80
N THR A 696 5.88 14.47 -15.04
CA THR A 696 5.34 14.31 -13.69
C THR A 696 6.33 14.90 -12.70
N VAL A 697 5.84 15.78 -11.83
CA VAL A 697 6.63 16.42 -10.77
C VAL A 697 5.98 16.10 -9.44
N THR A 698 6.74 15.50 -8.52
CA THR A 698 6.32 15.30 -7.13
C THR A 698 7.29 16.07 -6.24
N ALA A 699 6.77 16.79 -5.25
CA ALA A 699 7.57 17.59 -4.34
C ALA A 699 7.51 17.01 -2.93
N GLY A 700 8.60 17.18 -2.20
CA GLY A 700 8.76 16.70 -0.84
C GLY A 700 10.01 17.31 -0.22
N ILE A 701 10.50 16.66 0.83
CA ILE A 701 11.73 17.02 1.53
C ILE A 701 12.71 15.85 1.53
N VAL A 702 13.97 16.17 1.81
CA VAL A 702 14.93 15.17 2.24
C VAL A 702 14.56 14.74 3.65
N SER A 703 14.20 13.49 3.85
CA SER A 703 13.88 12.92 5.16
C SER A 703 15.13 12.42 5.88
N CYS A 704 16.12 11.92 5.13
CA CYS A 704 17.43 11.49 5.63
C CYS A 704 18.47 11.55 4.51
N VAL A 705 19.71 11.91 4.83
CA VAL A 705 20.82 12.03 3.85
C VAL A 705 21.77 10.83 3.84
N ASP A 706 21.67 9.95 4.84
CA ASP A 706 22.60 8.83 5.05
C ASP A 706 21.85 7.59 5.54
N ARG A 707 20.87 7.13 4.76
CA ARG A 707 20.15 5.88 5.07
C ARG A 707 20.96 4.70 4.54
N LYS A 708 21.42 3.83 5.45
CA LYS A 708 22.23 2.66 5.07
C LYS A 708 21.35 1.55 4.50
N SER A 709 21.88 0.79 3.53
CA SER A 709 21.23 -0.41 2.97
C SER A 709 20.87 -1.45 4.03
N SER A 710 21.69 -1.57 5.08
CA SER A 710 21.42 -2.43 6.24
C SER A 710 20.12 -2.07 6.96
N ASP A 711 19.80 -0.79 7.05
CA ASP A 711 18.62 -0.27 7.75
C ASP A 711 17.35 -0.41 6.92
N LEU A 712 17.49 -0.90 5.68
CA LEU A 712 16.42 -1.18 4.72
C LEU A 712 16.21 -2.69 4.51
N GLY A 713 16.93 -3.53 5.25
CA GLY A 713 16.87 -4.99 5.07
C GLY A 713 17.44 -5.47 3.74
N LEU A 714 18.13 -4.60 2.99
CA LEU A 714 18.80 -4.94 1.74
C LEU A 714 20.14 -5.59 2.10
N GLY A 715 20.16 -6.93 2.19
CA GLY A 715 21.39 -7.70 2.39
C GLY A 715 22.43 -7.38 1.30
N GLY A 716 23.69 -7.19 1.70
CA GLY A 716 24.79 -6.86 0.79
C GLY A 716 25.68 -5.72 1.30
N MET A 717 26.45 -5.11 0.39
CA MET A 717 27.36 -3.98 0.67
C MET A 717 26.61 -2.74 1.22
N GLN A 718 27.29 -1.99 2.09
CA GLN A 718 26.83 -0.71 2.64
C GLN A 718 26.63 0.31 1.50
N ARG A 719 25.37 0.63 1.19
CA ARG A 719 24.98 1.74 0.31
C ARG A 719 24.32 2.82 1.15
N GLU A 720 24.57 4.07 0.79
CA GLU A 720 23.94 5.23 1.40
C GLU A 720 22.92 5.78 0.40
N TYR A 721 21.67 5.93 0.84
CA TYR A 721 20.58 6.48 0.05
C TYR A 721 20.10 7.80 0.65
N LEU A 722 19.66 8.70 -0.23
CA LEU A 722 18.81 9.82 0.16
C LEU A 722 17.40 9.29 0.37
N GLN A 723 16.86 9.49 1.56
CA GLN A 723 15.45 9.22 1.84
C GLN A 723 14.64 10.50 1.59
N THR A 724 13.51 10.37 0.92
CA THR A 724 12.58 11.46 0.66
C THR A 724 11.13 10.98 0.75
N ASP A 725 10.23 11.89 1.07
CA ASP A 725 8.78 11.67 1.01
C ASP A 725 8.15 12.04 -0.35
N CYS A 726 8.97 12.45 -1.33
CA CYS A 726 8.53 12.57 -2.72
C CYS A 726 7.90 11.24 -3.18
N ALA A 727 6.75 11.30 -3.84
CA ALA A 727 6.16 10.13 -4.46
C ALA A 727 7.03 9.68 -5.64
N ILE A 728 7.69 8.52 -5.49
CA ILE A 728 8.49 7.86 -6.53
C ILE A 728 7.76 6.57 -6.96
N ASN A 729 7.70 6.33 -8.25
CA ASN A 729 7.02 5.19 -8.88
C ASN A 729 7.71 4.87 -10.22
N GLY A 730 7.36 3.76 -10.87
CA GLY A 730 8.04 3.31 -12.10
C GLY A 730 8.11 4.38 -13.21
N GLY A 731 7.18 5.33 -13.20
CA GLY A 731 7.15 6.46 -14.12
C GLY A 731 8.26 7.51 -13.95
N ASN A 732 8.75 7.74 -12.72
CA ASN A 732 9.83 8.71 -12.44
C ASN A 732 11.14 8.08 -11.94
N SER A 733 11.17 6.75 -11.74
CA SER A 733 12.40 5.97 -11.55
C SER A 733 13.39 6.18 -12.69
N GLY A 734 14.67 6.37 -12.34
CA GLY A 734 15.73 6.78 -13.26
C GLY A 734 15.76 8.28 -13.59
N GLY A 735 14.69 9.03 -13.25
CA GLY A 735 14.65 10.49 -13.37
C GLY A 735 15.42 11.20 -12.24
N PRO A 736 15.55 12.54 -12.31
CA PRO A 736 16.33 13.27 -11.32
C PRO A 736 15.52 13.57 -10.05
N LEU A 737 16.20 13.51 -8.90
CA LEU A 737 15.81 14.22 -7.68
C LEU A 737 16.54 15.57 -7.69
N VAL A 738 15.80 16.68 -7.66
CA VAL A 738 16.36 18.03 -7.75
C VAL A 738 16.10 18.87 -6.50
N ASN A 739 17.03 19.78 -6.19
CA ASN A 739 16.80 20.80 -5.17
C ASN A 739 15.97 21.98 -5.74
N VAL A 740 15.65 22.95 -4.89
CA VAL A 740 14.88 24.15 -5.27
C VAL A 740 15.60 25.10 -6.23
N ASP A 741 16.90 24.92 -6.44
CA ASP A 741 17.69 25.66 -7.43
C ASP A 741 17.67 24.98 -8.82
N GLY A 742 16.97 23.84 -8.95
CA GLY A 742 16.91 23.05 -10.18
C GLY A 742 18.16 22.21 -10.46
N GLU A 743 19.01 22.00 -9.44
CA GLU A 743 20.21 21.17 -9.55
C GLU A 743 19.89 19.72 -9.14
N VAL A 744 20.42 18.76 -9.90
CA VAL A 744 20.25 17.33 -9.61
C VAL A 744 21.07 16.95 -8.39
N VAL A 745 20.39 16.45 -7.36
CA VAL A 745 21.00 16.01 -6.08
C VAL A 745 20.91 14.50 -5.88
N GLY A 746 20.14 13.79 -6.70
CA GLY A 746 20.12 12.32 -6.73
C GLY A 746 19.41 11.75 -7.95
N VAL A 747 19.42 10.42 -8.07
CA VAL A 747 18.69 9.65 -9.09
C VAL A 747 17.59 8.85 -8.41
N ASN A 748 16.34 9.01 -8.86
CA ASN A 748 15.18 8.34 -8.29
C ASN A 748 15.31 6.82 -8.45
N PHE A 749 15.30 6.08 -7.34
CA PHE A 749 15.54 4.63 -7.33
C PHE A 749 14.23 3.84 -7.16
N LEU A 750 13.80 3.64 -5.92
CA LEU A 750 12.61 2.85 -5.58
C LEU A 750 11.81 3.50 -4.45
N LYS A 751 10.50 3.24 -4.48
CA LYS A 751 9.57 3.41 -3.35
C LYS A 751 9.41 2.08 -2.61
N VAL A 752 9.29 2.13 -1.29
CA VAL A 752 8.90 0.97 -0.49
C VAL A 752 7.40 0.71 -0.70
N ALA A 753 7.04 -0.46 -1.24
CA ALA A 753 5.67 -0.77 -1.66
C ALA A 753 4.60 -0.63 -0.55
N ASN A 754 5.00 -0.75 0.72
CA ASN A 754 4.10 -0.70 1.88
C ASN A 754 4.28 0.53 2.78
N ALA A 755 4.98 1.58 2.30
CA ALA A 755 5.17 2.81 3.06
C ALA A 755 5.01 4.04 2.15
N ASP A 756 3.85 4.70 2.26
CA ASP A 756 3.63 5.99 1.62
C ASP A 756 4.50 7.06 2.29
N GLY A 757 5.15 7.90 1.47
CA GLY A 757 6.12 8.90 1.95
C GLY A 757 7.50 8.34 2.31
N LEU A 758 7.81 7.10 1.88
CA LEU A 758 9.14 6.50 2.03
C LEU A 758 9.71 6.07 0.67
N SER A 759 10.49 6.97 0.09
CA SER A 759 11.16 6.79 -1.20
C SER A 759 12.67 7.00 -1.08
N PHE A 760 13.44 6.39 -1.99
CA PHE A 760 14.89 6.49 -2.01
C PHE A 760 15.45 6.99 -3.33
N ALA A 761 16.56 7.71 -3.24
CA ALA A 761 17.36 8.14 -4.38
C ALA A 761 18.85 7.86 -4.15
N VAL A 762 19.58 7.55 -5.23
CA VAL A 762 21.04 7.42 -5.19
C VAL A 762 21.66 8.81 -5.14
N PRO A 763 22.51 9.15 -4.15
CA PRO A 763 23.11 10.48 -4.02
C PRO A 763 23.97 10.87 -5.23
N ILE A 764 23.83 12.11 -5.74
CA ILE A 764 24.51 12.53 -6.98
C ILE A 764 26.05 12.50 -6.86
N ASP A 765 26.61 12.72 -5.67
CA ASP A 765 28.06 12.66 -5.48
C ASP A 765 28.58 11.21 -5.64
N SER A 766 27.78 10.21 -5.25
CA SER A 766 28.09 8.79 -5.46
C SER A 766 27.98 8.43 -6.95
N VAL A 767 26.92 8.90 -7.61
CA VAL A 767 26.73 8.74 -9.05
C VAL A 767 27.87 9.37 -9.86
N SER A 768 28.35 10.54 -9.44
CA SER A 768 29.47 11.23 -10.11
C SER A 768 30.74 10.38 -10.11
N LYS A 769 31.06 9.71 -8.99
CA LYS A 769 32.17 8.75 -8.93
C LYS A 769 31.98 7.58 -9.89
N ILE A 770 30.76 7.02 -9.96
CA ILE A 770 30.43 5.92 -10.87
C ILE A 770 30.62 6.34 -12.33
N ILE A 771 30.17 7.54 -12.69
CA ILE A 771 30.39 8.12 -14.02
C ILE A 771 31.87 8.25 -14.34
N GLU A 772 32.71 8.67 -13.38
CA GLU A 772 34.16 8.70 -13.56
C GLU A 772 34.76 7.30 -13.78
N HIS A 773 34.27 6.27 -13.08
CA HIS A 773 34.69 4.89 -13.33
C HIS A 773 34.29 4.42 -14.74
N PHE A 774 33.07 4.71 -15.18
CA PHE A 774 32.64 4.43 -16.55
C PHE A 774 33.52 5.13 -17.59
N LYS A 775 33.87 6.40 -17.37
CA LYS A 775 34.76 7.16 -18.26
C LYS A 775 36.18 6.60 -18.31
N ARG A 776 36.74 6.17 -17.16
CA ARG A 776 38.13 5.67 -17.07
C ARG A 776 38.27 4.22 -17.56
N ASN A 777 37.37 3.34 -17.13
CA ASN A 777 37.54 1.89 -17.24
C ASN A 777 36.46 1.21 -18.09
N GLY A 778 35.43 1.93 -18.52
CA GLY A 778 34.27 1.36 -19.23
C GLY A 778 33.32 0.53 -18.36
N ARG A 779 33.62 0.35 -17.07
CA ARG A 779 32.80 -0.35 -16.07
C ARG A 779 33.23 0.04 -14.66
N VAL A 780 32.40 -0.26 -13.67
CA VAL A 780 32.78 -0.11 -12.26
C VAL A 780 33.60 -1.32 -11.83
N VAL A 781 34.81 -1.09 -11.34
CA VAL A 781 35.71 -2.12 -10.82
C VAL A 781 35.64 -2.08 -9.29
N ARG A 782 35.32 -3.21 -8.65
CA ARG A 782 35.22 -3.34 -7.20
C ARG A 782 36.25 -4.32 -6.67
N PRO A 783 37.28 -3.86 -5.96
CA PRO A 783 38.22 -4.76 -5.32
C PRO A 783 37.56 -5.50 -4.16
N TRP A 784 37.89 -6.79 -4.04
CA TRP A 784 37.36 -7.71 -3.06
C TRP A 784 38.49 -8.38 -2.30
N LEU A 785 38.37 -8.38 -0.97
CA LEU A 785 39.33 -9.02 -0.06
C LEU A 785 38.81 -10.33 0.53
N GLY A 786 37.48 -10.54 0.58
CA GLY A 786 36.86 -11.66 1.29
C GLY A 786 36.84 -11.51 2.82
N LEU A 787 36.69 -10.28 3.31
CA LEU A 787 36.65 -9.96 4.74
C LEU A 787 35.26 -9.49 5.16
N LYS A 788 34.73 -10.06 6.25
CA LYS A 788 33.60 -9.48 6.99
C LYS A 788 34.14 -8.64 8.15
N MET A 789 33.99 -7.33 8.03
CA MET A 789 34.61 -6.36 8.93
C MET A 789 33.59 -5.74 9.90
N LEU A 790 34.04 -5.36 11.09
CA LEU A 790 33.27 -4.64 12.10
C LEU A 790 34.11 -3.47 12.65
N ASP A 791 33.54 -2.26 12.62
CA ASP A 791 34.16 -1.09 13.26
C ASP A 791 34.19 -1.27 14.78
N LEU A 792 35.36 -1.12 15.39
CA LEU A 792 35.48 -1.14 16.84
C LEU A 792 35.30 0.27 17.42
N ASN A 793 34.38 0.37 18.37
CA ASN A 793 34.25 1.51 19.27
C ASN A 793 34.43 1.05 20.73
N GLU A 794 34.57 1.99 21.66
CA GLU A 794 34.85 1.68 23.07
C GLU A 794 33.78 0.76 23.70
N LEU A 795 32.51 0.93 23.33
CA LEU A 795 31.40 0.11 23.82
C LEU A 795 31.49 -1.34 23.33
N ILE A 796 31.74 -1.54 22.02
CA ILE A 796 31.92 -2.86 21.42
C ILE A 796 33.14 -3.56 22.02
N VAL A 797 34.25 -2.84 22.18
CA VAL A 797 35.47 -3.37 22.82
C VAL A 797 35.19 -3.80 24.26
N ALA A 798 34.46 -3.00 25.04
CA ALA A 798 34.10 -3.34 26.42
C ALA A 798 33.23 -4.61 26.48
N GLN A 799 32.22 -4.72 25.61
CA GLN A 799 31.35 -5.89 25.53
C GLN A 799 32.09 -7.17 25.12
N ILE A 800 33.03 -7.07 24.18
CA ILE A 800 33.83 -8.23 23.76
C ILE A 800 34.78 -8.64 24.88
N LYS A 801 35.46 -7.69 25.54
CA LYS A 801 36.36 -7.97 26.69
C LYS A 801 35.63 -8.60 27.89
N GLU A 802 34.36 -8.27 28.10
CA GLU A 802 33.53 -8.91 29.15
C GLU A 802 33.29 -10.39 28.86
N LYS A 803 33.16 -10.77 27.58
CA LYS A 803 32.91 -12.15 27.14
C LYS A 803 34.19 -12.95 26.92
N ASP A 804 35.26 -12.28 26.49
CA ASP A 804 36.55 -12.88 26.17
C ASP A 804 37.69 -12.02 26.73
N THR A 805 38.25 -12.48 27.85
CA THR A 805 39.37 -11.82 28.53
C THR A 805 40.68 -11.91 27.75
N SER A 806 40.75 -12.76 26.72
CA SER A 806 41.90 -12.87 25.82
C SER A 806 41.89 -11.83 24.68
N PHE A 807 40.82 -11.03 24.57
CA PHE A 807 40.72 -9.98 23.55
C PHE A 807 41.83 -8.93 23.73
N PRO A 808 42.55 -8.55 22.66
CA PRO A 808 43.73 -7.71 22.76
C PRO A 808 43.40 -6.31 23.28
N ASN A 809 44.35 -5.68 23.97
CA ASN A 809 44.13 -4.35 24.52
C ASN A 809 44.22 -3.29 23.40
N ILE A 810 43.07 -2.94 22.82
CA ILE A 810 42.96 -1.96 21.75
C ILE A 810 41.65 -1.17 21.89
N ASN A 811 41.69 0.12 21.55
CA ASN A 811 40.56 1.03 21.73
C ASN A 811 39.89 1.40 20.40
N GLN A 812 40.57 1.20 19.27
CA GLN A 812 40.12 1.59 17.93
C GLN A 812 40.73 0.65 16.86
N GLY A 813 40.02 0.41 15.77
CA GLY A 813 40.46 -0.44 14.67
C GLY A 813 39.28 -1.14 13.99
N VAL A 814 39.57 -2.04 13.06
CA VAL A 814 38.54 -2.82 12.35
C VAL A 814 38.73 -4.30 12.67
N LEU A 815 37.75 -4.90 13.35
CA LEU A 815 37.75 -6.32 13.68
C LEU A 815 37.33 -7.15 12.46
N ILE A 816 38.11 -8.18 12.15
CA ILE A 816 37.77 -9.19 11.16
C ILE A 816 36.92 -10.26 11.84
N SER A 817 35.63 -10.27 11.56
CA SER A 817 34.68 -11.27 12.11
C SER A 817 34.67 -12.57 11.31
N MET A 818 34.98 -12.52 10.01
CA MET A 818 35.00 -13.68 9.12
C MET A 818 35.97 -13.44 7.98
N VAL A 819 36.63 -14.51 7.55
CA VAL A 819 37.45 -14.58 6.35
C VAL A 819 36.84 -15.62 5.43
N THR A 820 36.55 -15.25 4.18
CA THR A 820 36.00 -16.18 3.18
C THR A 820 37.09 -17.15 2.73
N PRO A 821 36.90 -18.48 2.82
CA PRO A 821 37.88 -19.46 2.34
C PRO A 821 38.22 -19.27 0.86
N GLY A 822 39.50 -19.37 0.52
CA GLY A 822 40.01 -19.17 -0.85
C GLY A 822 40.03 -17.72 -1.34
N SER A 823 39.66 -16.76 -0.49
CA SER A 823 39.71 -15.33 -0.83
C SER A 823 41.13 -14.75 -0.77
N PRO A 824 41.36 -13.55 -1.33
CA PRO A 824 42.64 -12.85 -1.17
C PRO A 824 43.11 -12.71 0.28
N ALA A 825 42.20 -12.45 1.22
CA ALA A 825 42.56 -12.34 2.63
C ALA A 825 42.93 -13.69 3.25
N ASP A 826 42.26 -14.77 2.88
CA ASP A 826 42.60 -16.12 3.33
C ASP A 826 44.02 -16.50 2.86
N LEU A 827 44.30 -16.28 1.57
CA LEU A 827 45.62 -16.51 0.97
C LEU A 827 46.72 -15.62 1.59
N ALA A 828 46.36 -14.41 2.03
CA ALA A 828 47.25 -13.49 2.73
C ALA A 828 47.45 -13.85 4.22
N GLY A 829 46.71 -14.84 4.75
CA GLY A 829 46.85 -15.34 6.12
C GLY A 829 46.06 -14.56 7.17
N PHE A 830 44.99 -13.87 6.79
CA PHE A 830 44.04 -13.27 7.75
C PHE A 830 43.30 -14.36 8.52
N HIS A 831 43.00 -14.09 9.80
CA HIS A 831 42.20 -14.97 10.64
C HIS A 831 41.00 -14.22 11.25
N PRO A 832 39.86 -14.90 11.48
CA PRO A 832 38.81 -14.35 12.33
C PRO A 832 39.37 -13.96 13.70
N GLY A 833 39.04 -12.76 14.18
CA GLY A 833 39.59 -12.16 15.40
C GLY A 833 40.78 -11.23 15.16
N ASP A 834 41.35 -11.19 13.95
CA ASP A 834 42.38 -10.20 13.60
C ASP A 834 41.77 -8.77 13.67
N ILE A 835 42.53 -7.81 14.19
CA ILE A 835 42.12 -6.40 14.25
C ILE A 835 43.05 -5.59 13.36
N VAL A 836 42.52 -5.05 12.26
CA VAL A 836 43.27 -4.18 11.35
C VAL A 836 43.49 -2.83 12.03
N VAL A 837 44.76 -2.42 12.13
CA VAL A 837 45.17 -1.15 12.74
C VAL A 837 45.90 -0.23 11.78
N GLU A 838 46.49 -0.80 10.72
CA GLU A 838 47.14 -0.06 9.64
C GLU A 838 46.82 -0.71 8.30
N PHE A 839 46.56 0.10 7.28
CA PHE A 839 46.37 -0.32 5.90
C PHE A 839 47.17 0.63 4.99
N ASP A 840 48.06 0.07 4.18
CA ASP A 840 48.95 0.78 3.26
C ASP A 840 49.78 1.91 3.90
N GLY A 841 50.31 1.68 5.10
CA GLY A 841 51.11 2.69 5.81
C GLY A 841 50.28 3.72 6.58
N LYS A 842 48.95 3.63 6.57
CA LYS A 842 48.05 4.57 7.25
C LYS A 842 47.28 3.90 8.39
N PRO A 843 47.14 4.55 9.55
CA PRO A 843 46.34 4.03 10.63
C PRO A 843 44.87 3.93 10.20
N VAL A 844 44.19 2.87 10.65
CA VAL A 844 42.78 2.60 10.33
C VAL A 844 41.93 2.64 11.58
N ARG A 845 40.84 3.39 11.52
CA ARG A 845 39.82 3.48 12.57
C ARG A 845 38.44 3.02 12.12
N SER A 846 38.21 2.95 10.81
CA SER A 846 36.93 2.54 10.25
C SER A 846 37.07 1.75 8.96
N ILE A 847 36.06 0.94 8.64
CA ILE A 847 35.91 0.21 7.39
C ILE A 847 35.95 1.17 6.20
N LYS A 848 35.34 2.36 6.35
CA LYS A 848 35.33 3.39 5.30
C LYS A 848 36.75 3.79 4.87
N GLU A 849 37.68 3.92 5.80
CA GLU A 849 39.07 4.26 5.49
C GLU A 849 39.76 3.13 4.69
N ILE A 850 39.49 1.86 5.03
CA ILE A 850 39.98 0.70 4.25
C ILE A 850 39.43 0.77 2.82
N ILE A 851 38.11 0.95 2.67
CA ILE A 851 37.45 1.03 1.35
C ILE A 851 37.99 2.22 0.53
N ASP A 852 38.15 3.40 1.14
CA ASP A 852 38.68 4.60 0.48
C ASP A 852 40.14 4.40 0.00
N MET A 853 40.97 3.69 0.78
CA MET A 853 42.35 3.39 0.39
C MET A 853 42.45 2.33 -0.72
N LEU A 854 41.57 1.32 -0.64
CA LEU A 854 41.44 0.24 -1.61
C LEU A 854 41.04 0.79 -2.99
N GLY A 855 40.07 1.71 -3.04
CA GLY A 855 39.64 2.36 -4.28
C GLY A 855 39.19 1.36 -5.35
N ASP A 856 39.70 1.51 -6.58
CA ASP A 856 39.51 0.59 -7.72
C ASP A 856 40.73 -0.31 -7.99
N LYS A 857 41.68 -0.39 -7.04
CA LYS A 857 42.95 -1.11 -7.25
C LYS A 857 42.76 -2.61 -7.06
N VAL A 858 42.73 -3.34 -8.18
CA VAL A 858 42.78 -4.81 -8.23
C VAL A 858 44.19 -5.26 -8.60
N GLY A 859 44.64 -6.38 -8.04
CA GLY A 859 45.95 -6.99 -8.36
C GLY A 859 47.16 -6.27 -7.77
N LYS A 860 46.96 -5.14 -7.06
CA LYS A 860 48.05 -4.40 -6.40
C LYS A 860 48.19 -4.87 -4.94
N PRO A 861 49.41 -5.23 -4.47
CA PRO A 861 49.61 -5.61 -3.09
C PRO A 861 49.41 -4.42 -2.14
N PHE A 862 48.70 -4.65 -1.04
CA PHE A 862 48.53 -3.74 0.07
C PHE A 862 49.15 -4.33 1.33
N ARG A 863 49.93 -3.52 2.04
CA ARG A 863 50.50 -3.90 3.33
C ARG A 863 49.49 -3.62 4.44
N VAL A 864 49.13 -4.62 5.23
CA VAL A 864 48.14 -4.50 6.30
C VAL A 864 48.78 -4.95 7.62
N VAL A 865 48.64 -4.14 8.66
CA VAL A 865 49.09 -4.52 10.01
C VAL A 865 47.87 -4.91 10.83
N VAL A 866 47.87 -6.15 11.33
CA VAL A 866 46.82 -6.71 12.17
C VAL A 866 47.34 -7.02 13.57
N LYS A 867 46.47 -6.89 14.57
CA LYS A 867 46.71 -7.30 15.95
C LYS A 867 45.89 -8.54 16.25
N ARG A 868 46.54 -9.60 16.76
CA ARG A 868 45.89 -10.87 17.15
C ARG A 868 45.59 -10.94 18.65
N ALA A 869 44.78 -11.92 19.05
CA ALA A 869 44.46 -12.21 20.46
C ALA A 869 45.70 -12.41 21.34
N SER A 870 46.80 -12.95 20.79
CA SER A 870 48.09 -13.05 21.48
C SER A 870 48.78 -11.70 21.77
N ASN A 871 48.14 -10.57 21.44
CA ASN A 871 48.73 -9.22 21.36
C ASN A 871 49.90 -9.09 20.37
N ALA A 872 50.16 -10.11 19.55
CA ALA A 872 51.15 -10.03 18.49
C ALA A 872 50.67 -9.12 17.35
N MET A 873 51.58 -8.28 16.86
CA MET A 873 51.38 -7.49 15.65
C MET A 873 51.93 -8.29 14.46
N MET A 874 51.12 -8.46 13.42
CA MET A 874 51.51 -9.18 12.21
C MET A 874 51.31 -8.29 10.99
N THR A 875 52.31 -8.27 10.10
CA THR A 875 52.21 -7.58 8.81
C THR A 875 51.83 -8.60 7.75
N LEU A 876 50.69 -8.39 7.11
CA LEU A 876 50.18 -9.20 6.02
C LEU A 876 50.28 -8.41 4.71
N THR A 877 50.43 -9.11 3.59
CA THR A 877 50.36 -8.50 2.26
C THR A 877 49.17 -9.12 1.53
N VAL A 878 48.15 -8.31 1.23
CA VAL A 878 46.94 -8.76 0.55
C VAL A 878 46.88 -8.18 -0.86
N ILE A 879 46.52 -9.02 -1.83
CA ILE A 879 46.38 -8.62 -3.23
C ILE A 879 44.89 -8.72 -3.58
N PRO A 880 44.15 -7.59 -3.64
CA PRO A 880 42.72 -7.62 -3.90
C PRO A 880 42.41 -8.26 -5.25
N ALA A 881 41.45 -9.16 -5.27
CA ALA A 881 40.85 -9.65 -6.51
C ALA A 881 39.70 -8.72 -6.92
N GLU A 882 39.19 -8.86 -8.13
CA GLU A 882 37.94 -8.20 -8.49
C GLU A 882 36.76 -9.02 -7.97
N ALA A 883 35.76 -8.35 -7.39
CA ALA A 883 34.51 -8.99 -6.99
C ALA A 883 33.83 -9.63 -8.22
N ASN A 884 33.33 -10.85 -8.07
CA ASN A 884 32.54 -11.49 -9.13
C ASN A 884 31.21 -10.73 -9.30
N GLN A 885 30.65 -10.68 -10.51
CA GLN A 885 29.41 -9.90 -10.75
C GLN A 885 28.19 -10.41 -9.97
N ASP A 886 28.24 -11.67 -9.52
CA ASP A 886 27.21 -12.35 -8.75
C ASP A 886 27.44 -12.29 -7.21
N MET A 887 28.48 -11.57 -6.74
CA MET A 887 28.82 -11.36 -5.32
C MET A 887 28.63 -9.90 -4.90
#